data_AF-A0A1I2TP54-F1
#
_entry.id   AF-A0A1I2TP54-F1
#
_cell.length_a   1.000
_cell.length_b   1.000
_cell.length_c   1.000
_cell.angle_alpha   90.00
_cell.angle_beta   90.00
_cell.angle_gamma   90.00
#
_symmetry.space_group_name_H-M   'P 1'
#
loop_
_entity.id
_entity.type
_entity.pdbx_description
1 polymer ?
#
loop_
_entity_poly.entity_id
_entity_poly.type
_entity_poly.pdbx_seq_one_letter_code
_entity_poly.pdbx_strand_id
1 'polypeptide(L)'
;MKNIIEQISDNFIAEALASPRMLEDLAAMEKYMSESYDGRTFVELLQNADDAESCRVKVFLVGDTLVVANDGRPFNESDIMAICRSGASSKQRGNNIGYRGVGFKSATTISTEIVIHSAEVYFTFSKSICAKHLEKNVNEVPTVRIPFLYDSNVMGETVNKAIRECKDEGFTTFFIFNKANVDKFLNELEGFSSGWLLFLRNISTVYIECGSLKKRCAITRKTVLDNDIVLSVNGNNEQWYIVSNDNVSIAFRYDSVDGIIPCGHDEAVYHCFLPTLDKTGFPFKVNADFSTDPSRKHIIQDESTSKAIDNVQRLFVDTVHKLVHRGDERFYNILSLINMHTTLNALVTQLEMGIFERLRIVDWVLLNNGQYVKPESAKTFPKWFDSVDREQFRQKTSTLVQNVVHRNLLNRVEKLETILSKLGAKEITIRELLEILMNIDYVQMLSAELLGKIFVHCYRTISDEQNIMKIFVPLENGYAQLSETSSETKLNVNFIDTIKKLLNSREVEALSINYEVFSVLQKRTINVNLLKKASEVSEDKMAKTATLAINKWKTPIQNCMAVETINGNSVKDVSRKCDEYSIVSTDKEGNVSYIAVKNVGVLGDSFKLTESEYAAAQQFGDSYKVYLFTTDTSNIKYMVVVNPIDTVQMKKVVKEWEWICDSYESNRAGFDEREEADLSIASIETVDFDKMDGQEFERFCAKLLMKNGYEDVSLTKTSGDQGIDIIAYRDGIKFGIQCKCYSSNIGNSAVQEVFAGKSYYKCNIGIVLTNQHFSASAIQLAENNGVVLWGREELLRLIKNAM
;
A
#
# COMPACT_ATOMS: atom_id res chain seq x y z
N MET A 1 41.70 29.72 -20.77
CA MET A 1 40.24 29.92 -20.72
C MET A 1 39.77 31.03 -21.66
N LYS A 2 40.24 32.28 -21.52
CA LYS A 2 39.84 33.39 -22.41
C LYS A 2 39.93 33.04 -23.91
N ASN A 3 41.09 32.60 -24.38
CA ASN A 3 41.29 32.20 -25.78
C ASN A 3 40.37 31.04 -26.23
N ILE A 4 40.02 30.14 -25.29
CA ILE A 4 39.10 29.02 -25.58
C ILE A 4 37.69 29.55 -25.86
N ILE A 5 37.22 30.50 -25.03
CA ILE A 5 35.92 31.15 -25.24
C ILE A 5 35.88 31.91 -26.56
N GLU A 6 36.92 32.70 -26.86
CA GLU A 6 37.01 33.44 -28.13
C GLU A 6 36.98 32.48 -29.33
N GLN A 7 37.78 31.42 -29.31
CA GLN A 7 37.82 30.43 -30.39
C GLN A 7 36.49 29.69 -30.58
N ILE A 8 35.84 29.28 -29.49
CA ILE A 8 34.52 28.63 -29.54
C ILE A 8 33.46 29.60 -30.06
N SER A 9 33.47 30.84 -29.58
CA SER A 9 32.57 31.91 -30.01
C SER A 9 32.67 32.12 -31.53
N ASP A 10 33.88 32.33 -32.05
CA ASP A 10 34.12 32.58 -33.47
C ASP A 10 33.63 31.43 -34.34
N ASN A 11 33.88 30.19 -33.91
CA ASN A 11 33.40 29.00 -34.61
C ASN A 11 31.87 28.93 -34.69
N PHE A 12 31.16 29.16 -33.58
CA PHE A 12 29.69 29.11 -33.57
C PHE A 12 29.05 30.33 -34.24
N ILE A 13 29.70 31.50 -34.25
CA ILE A 13 29.26 32.66 -35.05
C ILE A 13 29.37 32.32 -36.53
N ALA A 14 30.51 31.75 -36.97
CA ALA A 14 30.69 31.34 -38.36
C ALA A 14 29.64 30.30 -38.79
N GLU A 15 29.34 29.32 -37.93
CA GLU A 15 28.28 28.33 -38.15
C GLU A 15 26.89 28.99 -38.26
N ALA A 16 26.57 29.91 -37.35
CA ALA A 16 25.30 30.62 -37.32
C ALA A 16 25.07 31.48 -38.57
N LEU A 17 26.11 32.17 -39.04
CA LEU A 17 26.07 32.96 -40.29
C LEU A 17 25.97 32.08 -41.54
N ALA A 18 26.61 30.91 -41.51
CA ALA A 18 26.53 29.94 -42.61
C ALA A 18 25.17 29.23 -42.69
N SER A 19 24.45 29.08 -41.57
CA SER A 19 23.14 28.40 -41.51
C SER A 19 22.10 29.13 -40.64
N PRO A 20 21.60 30.30 -41.08
CA PRO A 20 20.68 31.12 -40.28
C PRO A 20 19.37 30.43 -39.90
N ARG A 21 18.80 29.63 -40.81
CA ARG A 21 17.55 28.88 -40.55
C ARG A 21 17.72 27.83 -39.45
N MET A 22 18.86 27.15 -39.42
CA MET A 22 19.17 26.16 -38.37
C MET A 22 19.27 26.83 -37.00
N LEU A 23 19.80 28.05 -36.93
CA LEU A 23 19.85 28.82 -35.69
C LEU A 23 18.44 29.18 -35.18
N GLU A 24 17.55 29.58 -36.09
CA GLU A 24 16.15 29.88 -35.78
C GLU A 24 15.41 28.63 -35.29
N ASP A 25 15.61 27.48 -35.94
CA ASP A 25 15.05 26.20 -35.52
C ASP A 25 15.55 25.81 -34.12
N LEU A 26 16.84 26.03 -33.83
CA LEU A 26 17.41 25.80 -32.50
C LEU A 26 16.83 26.75 -31.44
N ALA A 27 16.56 28.00 -31.79
CA ALA A 27 15.90 28.95 -30.90
C ALA A 27 14.47 28.51 -30.54
N ALA A 28 13.73 28.01 -31.54
CA ALA A 28 12.39 27.46 -31.34
C ALA A 28 12.42 26.19 -30.48
N MET A 29 13.37 25.28 -30.74
CA MET A 29 13.56 24.08 -29.92
C MET A 29 13.95 24.40 -28.48
N GLU A 30 14.86 25.35 -28.25
CA GLU A 30 15.26 25.76 -26.90
C GLU A 30 14.04 26.26 -26.10
N LYS A 31 13.15 27.04 -26.72
CA LYS A 31 11.92 27.49 -26.08
C LYS A 31 11.01 26.32 -25.69
N TYR A 32 10.77 25.39 -26.61
CA TYR A 32 9.94 24.20 -26.35
C TYR A 32 10.52 23.29 -25.25
N MET A 33 11.85 23.11 -25.26
CA MET A 33 12.55 22.37 -24.21
C MET A 33 12.49 23.10 -22.87
N SER A 34 12.70 24.41 -22.85
CA SER A 34 12.62 25.22 -21.65
C SER A 34 11.25 25.07 -20.97
N GLU A 35 10.15 25.03 -21.74
CA GLU A 35 8.79 24.84 -21.21
C GLU A 35 8.55 23.41 -20.67
N SER A 36 9.13 22.39 -21.31
CA SER A 36 8.98 20.97 -20.91
C SER A 36 9.82 20.58 -19.69
N TYR A 37 10.86 21.35 -19.35
CA TYR A 37 11.80 21.07 -18.25
C TYR A 37 11.60 22.01 -17.03
N ASP A 38 10.42 22.64 -16.92
CA ASP A 38 10.13 23.56 -15.81
C ASP A 38 10.30 22.88 -14.44
N GLY A 39 11.00 23.54 -13.51
CA GLY A 39 11.31 23.04 -12.16
C GLY A 39 12.37 21.93 -12.05
N ARG A 40 13.38 21.89 -12.93
CA ARG A 40 14.54 20.97 -12.84
C ARG A 40 15.91 21.68 -12.89
N THR A 41 15.95 23.00 -12.85
CA THR A 41 17.20 23.73 -13.05
C THR A 41 18.17 23.55 -11.90
N PHE A 42 17.68 23.58 -10.66
CA PHE A 42 18.53 23.33 -9.50
C PHE A 42 19.04 21.89 -9.46
N VAL A 43 18.19 20.92 -9.81
CA VAL A 43 18.61 19.51 -10.00
C VAL A 43 19.76 19.42 -10.98
N GLU A 44 19.64 20.00 -12.18
CA GLU A 44 20.69 19.94 -13.21
C GLU A 44 21.98 20.67 -12.79
N LEU A 45 21.87 21.79 -12.08
CA LEU A 45 23.04 22.49 -11.52
C LEU A 45 23.75 21.66 -10.44
N LEU A 46 23.01 20.94 -9.59
CA LEU A 46 23.59 20.00 -8.62
C LEU A 46 24.30 18.84 -9.31
N GLN A 47 23.71 18.27 -10.37
CA GLN A 47 24.36 17.20 -11.14
C GLN A 47 25.67 17.69 -11.77
N ASN A 48 25.67 18.88 -12.37
CA ASN A 48 26.87 19.45 -12.98
C ASN A 48 27.95 19.75 -11.94
N ALA A 49 27.57 20.22 -10.75
CA ALA A 49 28.50 20.42 -9.65
C ALA A 49 29.08 19.09 -9.14
N ASP A 50 28.27 18.04 -8.99
CA ASP A 50 28.74 16.71 -8.55
C ASP A 50 29.65 16.05 -9.60
N ASP A 51 29.31 16.15 -10.90
CA ASP A 51 30.14 15.72 -12.04
C ASP A 51 31.46 16.51 -12.14
N ALA A 52 31.50 17.72 -11.58
CA ALA A 52 32.70 18.55 -11.46
C ALA A 52 33.47 18.31 -10.15
N GLU A 53 33.12 17.27 -9.40
CA GLU A 53 33.74 16.90 -8.12
C GLU A 53 33.61 17.98 -7.03
N SER A 54 32.54 18.78 -7.09
CA SER A 54 32.24 19.77 -6.05
C SER A 54 31.77 19.09 -4.77
N CYS A 55 32.27 19.57 -3.63
CA CYS A 55 31.83 19.18 -2.30
C CYS A 55 30.73 20.10 -1.75
N ARG A 56 30.76 21.39 -2.16
CA ARG A 56 29.88 22.44 -1.63
C ARG A 56 29.20 23.21 -2.75
N VAL A 57 27.89 23.40 -2.61
CA VAL A 57 27.08 24.28 -3.47
C VAL A 57 26.41 25.36 -2.63
N LYS A 58 26.46 26.61 -3.07
CA LYS A 58 25.82 27.76 -2.41
C LYS A 58 24.93 28.51 -3.39
N VAL A 59 23.67 28.70 -3.01
CA VAL A 59 22.66 29.42 -3.78
C VAL A 59 22.27 30.67 -3.01
N PHE A 60 22.34 31.84 -3.64
CA PHE A 60 21.96 33.08 -2.98
C PHE A 60 21.40 34.12 -3.95
N LEU A 61 20.63 35.07 -3.43
CA LEU A 61 20.01 36.15 -4.19
C LEU A 61 20.61 37.51 -3.79
N VAL A 62 21.02 38.31 -4.78
CA VAL A 62 21.48 39.70 -4.60
C VAL A 62 20.65 40.62 -5.49
N GLY A 63 19.66 41.30 -4.91
CA GLY A 63 18.69 42.07 -5.68
C GLY A 63 17.84 41.14 -6.56
N ASP A 64 17.89 41.35 -7.89
CA ASP A 64 17.23 40.52 -8.91
C ASP A 64 18.19 39.48 -9.55
N THR A 65 19.41 39.36 -9.02
CA THR A 65 20.45 38.48 -9.53
C THR A 65 20.58 37.25 -8.66
N LEU A 66 20.29 36.08 -9.23
CA LEU A 66 20.44 34.78 -8.58
C LEU A 66 21.84 34.23 -8.87
N VAL A 67 22.53 33.73 -7.84
CA VAL A 67 23.86 33.16 -7.97
C VAL A 67 23.89 31.73 -7.43
N VAL A 68 24.46 30.81 -8.21
CA VAL A 68 24.75 29.42 -7.81
C VAL A 68 26.26 29.20 -7.92
N ALA A 69 26.90 29.06 -6.77
CA ALA A 69 28.34 28.85 -6.64
C ALA A 69 28.65 27.40 -6.27
N ASN A 70 29.75 26.86 -6.80
CA ASN A 70 30.27 25.55 -6.43
C ASN A 70 31.81 25.57 -6.37
N ASP A 71 32.38 24.63 -5.62
CA ASP A 71 33.83 24.50 -5.40
C ASP A 71 34.48 23.37 -6.23
N GLY A 72 33.79 22.92 -7.29
CA GLY A 72 34.30 21.89 -8.18
C GLY A 72 35.43 22.36 -9.09
N ARG A 73 35.89 21.45 -9.95
CA ARG A 73 36.91 21.74 -10.96
C ARG A 73 36.42 22.85 -11.91
N PRO A 74 37.32 23.74 -12.38
CA PRO A 74 36.95 24.72 -13.40
C PRO A 74 36.51 24.06 -14.71
N PHE A 75 35.77 24.84 -15.50
CA PHE A 75 35.40 24.45 -16.86
C PHE A 75 36.64 24.18 -17.71
N ASN A 76 36.54 23.25 -18.64
CA ASN A 76 37.49 23.05 -19.72
C ASN A 76 36.81 23.25 -21.10
N GLU A 77 37.59 23.17 -22.18
CA GLU A 77 37.08 23.33 -23.54
C GLU A 77 35.93 22.37 -23.87
N SER A 78 36.04 21.10 -23.47
CA SER A 78 35.02 20.09 -23.74
C SER A 78 33.70 20.37 -23.01
N ASP A 79 33.76 20.90 -21.78
CA ASP A 79 32.57 21.27 -21.01
C ASP A 79 31.83 22.44 -21.68
N ILE A 80 32.57 23.47 -22.11
CA ILE A 80 32.00 24.65 -22.79
C ILE A 80 31.38 24.22 -24.13
N MET A 81 32.09 23.41 -24.90
CA MET A 81 31.58 22.86 -26.16
C MET A 81 30.30 22.03 -25.95
N ALA A 82 30.23 21.24 -24.88
CA ALA A 82 29.03 20.46 -24.54
C ALA A 82 27.83 21.35 -24.16
N ILE A 83 28.05 22.50 -23.51
CA ILE A 83 26.97 23.47 -23.23
C ILE A 83 26.45 24.12 -24.53
N CYS A 84 27.35 24.40 -25.47
CA CYS A 84 27.01 25.06 -26.74
C CYS A 84 26.24 24.13 -27.70
N ARG A 85 26.56 22.83 -27.72
CA ARG A 85 25.91 21.84 -28.58
C ARG A 85 24.63 21.29 -27.94
N SER A 86 23.57 21.14 -28.74
CA SER A 86 22.33 20.47 -28.29
C SER A 86 22.44 18.97 -28.55
N GLY A 87 22.37 18.13 -27.51
CA GLY A 87 22.24 16.68 -27.64
C GLY A 87 23.53 15.89 -27.94
N ALA A 88 24.69 16.55 -27.99
CA ALA A 88 25.99 15.91 -28.19
C ALA A 88 26.81 15.96 -26.90
N SER A 89 26.53 15.07 -25.95
CA SER A 89 27.40 14.87 -24.78
C SER A 89 28.39 13.75 -25.06
N SER A 90 29.66 13.95 -24.69
CA SER A 90 30.70 12.92 -24.70
C SER A 90 30.64 11.99 -23.47
N LYS A 91 29.75 12.28 -22.52
CA LYS A 91 29.60 11.55 -21.24
C LYS A 91 28.85 10.22 -21.45
N GLN A 92 29.35 9.15 -20.84
CA GLN A 92 28.73 7.83 -20.89
C GLN A 92 27.67 7.66 -19.79
N ARG A 93 26.56 6.99 -20.14
CA ARG A 93 25.50 6.61 -19.20
C ARG A 93 26.08 5.72 -18.08
N GLY A 94 25.70 5.97 -16.83
CA GLY A 94 26.18 5.25 -15.63
C GLY A 94 27.41 5.87 -14.97
N ASN A 95 28.36 6.40 -15.74
CA ASN A 95 29.58 7.03 -15.19
C ASN A 95 29.39 8.51 -14.82
N ASN A 96 28.53 9.23 -15.55
CA ASN A 96 28.23 10.63 -15.29
C ASN A 96 26.74 10.84 -15.09
N ILE A 97 26.37 11.74 -14.17
CA ILE A 97 24.96 12.01 -13.88
C ILE A 97 24.32 12.79 -15.04
N GLY A 98 25.05 13.76 -15.61
CA GLY A 98 24.60 14.57 -16.74
C GLY A 98 24.99 14.04 -18.13
N TYR A 99 24.39 12.94 -18.62
CA TYR A 99 24.81 12.33 -19.89
C TYR A 99 24.06 12.78 -21.17
N ARG A 100 22.88 13.40 -21.09
CA ARG A 100 22.06 13.70 -22.30
C ARG A 100 22.43 15.00 -23.04
N GLY A 101 23.25 15.88 -22.46
CA GLY A 101 23.74 17.09 -23.14
C GLY A 101 22.67 18.16 -23.43
N VAL A 102 21.56 18.16 -22.68
CA VAL A 102 20.45 19.13 -22.83
C VAL A 102 19.97 19.74 -21.52
N GLY A 103 20.39 19.22 -20.37
CA GLY A 103 19.93 19.65 -19.04
C GLY A 103 20.21 21.12 -18.72
N PHE A 104 21.37 21.66 -19.14
CA PHE A 104 21.70 23.07 -18.90
C PHE A 104 20.74 24.05 -19.60
N LYS A 105 20.02 23.63 -20.64
CA LYS A 105 19.03 24.51 -21.30
C LYS A 105 17.86 24.84 -20.39
N SER A 106 17.57 24.06 -19.35
CA SER A 106 16.53 24.43 -18.39
C SER A 106 16.83 25.77 -17.71
N ALA A 107 18.10 26.19 -17.64
CA ALA A 107 18.54 27.48 -17.12
C ALA A 107 17.92 28.68 -17.84
N THR A 108 17.50 28.53 -19.10
CA THR A 108 16.85 29.60 -19.88
C THR A 108 15.44 29.93 -19.37
N THR A 109 14.83 29.05 -18.57
CA THR A 109 13.58 29.35 -17.85
C THR A 109 13.76 30.45 -16.81
N ILE A 110 14.97 30.55 -16.25
CA ILE A 110 15.30 31.47 -15.17
C ILE A 110 15.74 32.82 -15.74
N SER A 111 16.66 32.80 -16.71
CA SER A 111 17.19 34.03 -17.28
C SER A 111 17.58 33.88 -18.74
N THR A 112 17.48 34.99 -19.47
CA THR A 112 17.97 35.14 -20.85
C THR A 112 19.42 35.65 -20.91
N GLU A 113 20.05 35.87 -19.76
CA GLU A 113 21.43 36.31 -19.60
C GLU A 113 22.08 35.54 -18.43
N ILE A 114 22.86 34.52 -18.78
CA ILE A 114 23.54 33.63 -17.84
C ILE A 114 25.04 33.91 -17.92
N VAL A 115 25.58 34.55 -16.89
CA VAL A 115 27.02 34.80 -16.75
C VAL A 115 27.65 33.64 -15.97
N ILE A 116 28.74 33.11 -16.48
CA ILE A 116 29.53 32.06 -15.84
C ILE A 116 30.90 32.64 -15.49
N HIS A 117 31.33 32.45 -14.25
CA HIS A 117 32.69 32.69 -13.82
C HIS A 117 33.37 31.35 -13.51
N SER A 118 34.47 31.05 -14.22
CA SER A 118 35.29 29.87 -13.96
C SER A 118 36.72 30.09 -14.47
N ALA A 119 37.72 29.56 -13.75
CA ALA A 119 39.13 29.74 -14.06
C ALA A 119 39.54 31.22 -14.27
N GLU A 120 39.08 32.10 -13.38
CA GLU A 120 39.29 33.57 -13.41
C GLU A 120 38.85 34.27 -14.71
N VAL A 121 37.91 33.66 -15.44
CA VAL A 121 37.32 34.24 -16.65
C VAL A 121 35.80 34.31 -16.51
N TYR A 122 35.25 35.47 -16.86
CA TYR A 122 33.82 35.69 -17.01
C TYR A 122 33.43 35.53 -18.49
N PHE A 123 32.40 34.73 -18.74
CA PHE A 123 31.76 34.62 -20.05
C PHE A 123 30.25 34.50 -19.88
N THR A 124 29.48 34.80 -20.92
CA THR A 124 28.02 34.88 -20.85
C THR A 124 27.37 34.16 -22.01
N PHE A 125 26.23 33.54 -21.72
CA PHE A 125 25.22 33.15 -22.69
C PHE A 125 24.07 34.15 -22.59
N SER A 126 23.98 35.03 -23.58
CA SER A 126 23.02 36.13 -23.57
C SER A 126 22.30 36.24 -24.91
N LYS A 127 20.98 36.18 -24.85
CA LYS A 127 20.12 36.26 -26.03
C LYS A 127 20.24 37.62 -26.73
N SER A 128 20.37 38.70 -25.96
CA SER A 128 20.49 40.07 -26.48
C SER A 128 21.87 40.33 -27.11
N ILE A 129 22.94 39.84 -26.49
CA ILE A 129 24.31 39.96 -27.04
C ILE A 129 24.43 39.13 -28.32
N CYS A 130 23.90 37.91 -28.32
CA CYS A 130 23.87 37.03 -29.49
C CYS A 130 23.12 37.69 -30.67
N ALA A 131 21.91 38.19 -30.42
CA ALA A 131 21.11 38.89 -31.42
C ALA A 131 21.83 40.11 -32.01
N LYS A 132 22.51 40.89 -31.17
CA LYS A 132 23.29 42.06 -31.60
C LYS A 132 24.50 41.66 -32.44
N HIS A 133 25.22 40.60 -32.08
CA HIS A 133 26.38 40.11 -32.83
C HIS A 133 26.01 39.50 -34.18
N LEU A 134 24.82 38.90 -34.29
CA LEU A 134 24.34 38.26 -35.53
C LEU A 134 23.41 39.16 -36.36
N GLU A 135 23.17 40.40 -35.92
CA GLU A 135 22.22 41.34 -36.55
C GLU A 135 20.81 40.73 -36.76
N LYS A 136 20.36 39.93 -35.78
CA LYS A 136 19.09 39.20 -35.81
C LYS A 136 18.12 39.69 -34.73
N ASN A 137 16.85 39.32 -34.87
CA ASN A 137 15.87 39.55 -33.80
C ASN A 137 16.17 38.65 -32.61
N VAL A 138 15.91 39.13 -31.40
CA VAL A 138 16.11 38.36 -30.15
C VAL A 138 15.38 37.01 -30.20
N ASN A 139 14.20 36.93 -30.84
CA ASN A 139 13.42 35.70 -30.95
C ASN A 139 13.98 34.67 -31.93
N GLU A 140 14.92 35.07 -32.80
CA GLU A 140 15.54 34.22 -33.83
C GLU A 140 16.84 33.57 -33.37
N VAL A 141 17.29 33.86 -32.14
CA VAL A 141 18.54 33.32 -31.60
C VAL A 141 18.29 32.55 -30.30
N PRO A 142 18.98 31.41 -30.10
CA PRO A 142 18.97 30.70 -28.82
C PRO A 142 19.75 31.48 -27.76
N THR A 143 19.39 31.29 -26.50
CA THR A 143 20.04 31.89 -25.33
C THR A 143 21.39 31.21 -25.08
N VAL A 144 21.38 29.87 -25.04
CA VAL A 144 22.58 29.08 -24.75
C VAL A 144 23.05 28.46 -26.06
N ARG A 145 23.96 29.12 -26.77
CA ARG A 145 24.61 28.54 -27.97
C ARG A 145 26.00 29.10 -28.21
N ILE A 146 26.14 30.41 -28.12
CA ILE A 146 27.39 31.11 -28.38
C ILE A 146 27.85 31.75 -27.06
N PRO A 147 29.02 31.38 -26.53
CA PRO A 147 29.57 32.01 -25.34
C PRO A 147 30.29 33.30 -25.72
N PHE A 148 30.07 34.38 -25.00
CA PHE A 148 30.78 35.65 -25.21
C PHE A 148 31.60 36.02 -23.97
N LEU A 149 32.75 36.65 -24.14
CA LEU A 149 33.47 37.21 -23.00
C LEU A 149 32.62 38.28 -22.31
N TYR A 150 32.66 38.30 -20.98
CA TYR A 150 31.87 39.21 -20.17
C TYR A 150 32.79 40.08 -19.31
N ASP A 151 32.57 41.39 -19.34
CA ASP A 151 33.29 42.33 -18.48
C ASP A 151 32.59 42.41 -17.11
N SER A 152 33.27 41.95 -16.05
CA SER A 152 32.76 41.97 -14.68
C SER A 152 32.43 43.37 -14.17
N ASN A 153 32.99 44.44 -14.77
CA ASN A 153 32.66 45.82 -14.41
C ASN A 153 31.23 46.23 -14.80
N VAL A 154 30.61 45.50 -15.73
CA VAL A 154 29.21 45.69 -16.11
C VAL A 154 28.28 45.17 -15.01
N MET A 155 28.76 44.23 -14.19
CA MET A 155 28.01 43.66 -13.08
C MET A 155 27.98 44.63 -11.89
N GLY A 156 26.82 44.73 -11.22
CA GLY A 156 26.66 45.65 -10.09
C GLY A 156 27.65 45.42 -8.95
N GLU A 157 28.08 46.49 -8.28
CA GLU A 157 29.12 46.44 -7.23
C GLU A 157 28.74 45.50 -6.07
N THR A 158 27.46 45.46 -5.69
CA THR A 158 26.94 44.56 -4.66
C THR A 158 27.09 43.08 -5.04
N VAL A 159 26.82 42.72 -6.30
CA VAL A 159 26.96 41.34 -6.80
C VAL A 159 28.44 40.96 -6.84
N ASN A 160 29.29 41.85 -7.36
CA ASN A 160 30.74 41.65 -7.37
C ASN A 160 31.32 41.46 -5.97
N LYS A 161 30.83 42.21 -4.97
CA LYS A 161 31.21 42.02 -3.57
C LYS A 161 30.82 40.63 -3.06
N ALA A 162 29.58 40.19 -3.27
CA ALA A 162 29.11 38.88 -2.82
C ALA A 162 29.88 37.72 -3.48
N ILE A 163 30.25 37.85 -4.76
CA ILE A 163 31.09 36.86 -5.46
C ILE A 163 32.48 36.80 -4.83
N ARG A 164 33.11 37.95 -4.52
CA ARG A 164 34.42 37.98 -3.84
C ARG A 164 34.38 37.29 -2.48
N GLU A 165 33.36 37.56 -1.67
CA GLU A 165 33.17 36.90 -0.38
C GLU A 165 33.06 35.37 -0.52
N CYS A 166 32.33 34.89 -1.54
CA CYS A 166 32.25 33.45 -1.82
C CYS A 166 33.58 32.88 -2.35
N LYS A 167 34.36 33.63 -3.13
CA LYS A 167 35.72 33.22 -3.54
C LYS A 167 36.63 33.06 -2.32
N ASP A 168 36.55 33.98 -1.35
CA ASP A 168 37.30 33.91 -0.10
C ASP A 168 36.90 32.69 0.75
N GLU A 169 35.64 32.23 0.64
CA GLU A 169 35.15 30.96 1.22
C GLU A 169 35.58 29.70 0.44
N GLY A 170 36.28 29.86 -0.70
CA GLY A 170 36.82 28.80 -1.53
C GLY A 170 35.91 28.29 -2.66
N PHE A 171 34.85 29.03 -3.02
CA PHE A 171 34.05 28.71 -4.21
C PHE A 171 34.78 29.17 -5.48
N THR A 172 34.79 28.33 -6.52
CA THR A 172 35.62 28.52 -7.72
C THR A 172 34.81 28.82 -8.97
N THR A 173 33.61 28.25 -9.07
CA THR A 173 32.74 28.35 -10.25
C THR A 173 31.39 28.94 -9.86
N PHE A 174 30.93 29.92 -10.65
CA PHE A 174 29.69 30.66 -10.38
C PHE A 174 28.81 30.70 -11.63
N PHE A 175 27.53 30.38 -11.46
CA PHE A 175 26.46 30.67 -12.41
C PHE A 175 25.65 31.85 -11.90
N ILE A 176 25.59 32.91 -12.68
CA ILE A 176 25.04 34.21 -12.30
C ILE A 176 23.92 34.53 -13.28
N PHE A 177 22.69 34.50 -12.78
CA PHE A 177 21.48 34.71 -13.56
C PHE A 177 21.01 36.16 -13.37
N ASN A 178 21.31 37.02 -14.34
CA ASN A 178 20.89 38.42 -14.32
C ASN A 178 19.40 38.52 -14.63
N LYS A 179 18.66 39.44 -13.98
CA LYS A 179 17.20 39.63 -14.19
C LYS A 179 16.42 38.31 -14.10
N ALA A 180 16.73 37.50 -13.08
CA ALA A 180 16.19 36.16 -12.95
C ALA A 180 14.68 36.17 -12.68
N ASN A 181 13.95 35.21 -13.24
CA ASN A 181 12.61 34.84 -12.79
C ASN A 181 12.72 34.05 -11.49
N VAL A 182 12.88 34.79 -10.38
CA VAL A 182 13.17 34.23 -9.05
C VAL A 182 12.04 33.31 -8.55
N ASP A 183 10.78 33.66 -8.81
CA ASP A 183 9.62 32.92 -8.30
C ASP A 183 9.60 31.46 -8.78
N LYS A 184 9.92 31.23 -10.06
CA LYS A 184 9.99 29.87 -10.62
C LYS A 184 11.08 29.02 -9.96
N PHE A 185 12.25 29.63 -9.68
CA PHE A 185 13.37 28.91 -9.09
C PHE A 185 13.20 28.68 -7.58
N LEU A 186 12.57 29.62 -6.87
CA LEU A 186 12.28 29.48 -5.44
C LEU A 186 11.42 28.25 -5.14
N ASN A 187 10.39 27.98 -5.95
CA ASN A 187 9.56 26.79 -5.81
C ASN A 187 10.38 25.48 -5.88
N GLU A 188 11.41 25.43 -6.73
CA GLU A 188 12.31 24.27 -6.82
C GLU A 188 13.20 24.15 -5.57
N LEU A 189 13.74 25.27 -5.07
CA LEU A 189 14.54 25.32 -3.85
C LEU A 189 13.73 24.99 -2.59
N GLU A 190 12.43 25.31 -2.57
CA GLU A 190 11.50 24.92 -1.50
C GLU A 190 11.34 23.40 -1.40
N GLY A 191 11.36 22.68 -2.53
CA GLY A 191 11.34 21.22 -2.58
C GLY A 191 12.64 20.53 -2.16
N PHE A 192 13.77 21.26 -2.09
CA PHE A 192 15.06 20.68 -1.72
C PHE A 192 15.05 20.11 -0.30
N SER A 193 15.50 18.85 -0.16
CA SER A 193 15.67 18.15 1.11
C SER A 193 17.00 17.39 1.19
N SER A 194 17.38 16.96 2.39
CA SER A 194 18.59 16.17 2.63
C SER A 194 18.63 14.87 1.82
N GLY A 195 17.46 14.32 1.49
CA GLY A 195 17.31 13.13 0.65
C GLY A 195 17.92 13.25 -0.74
N TRP A 196 18.10 14.48 -1.26
CA TRP A 196 18.70 14.72 -2.58
C TRP A 196 20.20 14.40 -2.60
N LEU A 197 20.88 14.48 -1.45
CA LEU A 197 22.32 14.30 -1.38
C LEU A 197 22.74 12.84 -1.16
N LEU A 198 21.79 11.94 -0.89
CA LEU A 198 22.07 10.57 -0.44
C LEU A 198 22.92 9.77 -1.42
N PHE A 199 22.63 9.89 -2.71
CA PHE A 199 23.28 9.11 -3.77
C PHE A 199 24.24 9.93 -4.64
N LEU A 200 24.42 11.22 -4.34
CA LEU A 200 25.47 12.03 -4.96
C LEU A 200 26.85 11.57 -4.48
N ARG A 201 27.87 11.73 -5.32
CA ARG A 201 29.20 11.16 -5.07
C ARG A 201 30.06 12.10 -4.23
N ASN A 202 30.07 13.37 -4.60
CA ASN A 202 31.02 14.36 -4.10
C ASN A 202 30.34 15.40 -3.21
N ILE A 203 29.15 15.86 -3.60
CA ILE A 203 28.45 16.90 -2.86
C ILE A 203 28.11 16.40 -1.46
N SER A 204 28.60 17.13 -0.46
CA SER A 204 28.34 16.90 0.96
C SER A 204 27.62 18.06 1.62
N THR A 205 27.61 19.25 1.01
CA THR A 205 26.99 20.42 1.62
C THR A 205 26.32 21.34 0.61
N VAL A 206 25.09 21.76 0.94
CA VAL A 206 24.31 22.72 0.16
C VAL A 206 23.83 23.85 1.08
N TYR A 207 24.07 25.08 0.66
CA TYR A 207 23.61 26.30 1.30
C TYR A 207 22.62 27.01 0.37
N ILE A 208 21.45 27.40 0.88
CA ILE A 208 20.42 28.15 0.14
C ILE A 208 20.05 29.38 0.97
N GLU A 209 20.21 30.56 0.38
CA GLU A 209 19.94 31.86 0.99
C GLU A 209 19.24 32.79 -0.02
N CYS A 210 17.94 32.58 -0.23
CA CYS A 210 17.15 33.33 -1.20
C CYS A 210 15.93 33.97 -0.54
N GLY A 211 15.97 35.29 -0.30
CA GLY A 211 14.88 36.01 0.37
C GLY A 211 14.65 35.47 1.79
N SER A 212 13.43 34.98 2.06
CA SER A 212 13.07 34.32 3.32
C SER A 212 13.54 32.86 3.40
N LEU A 213 13.86 32.22 2.27
CA LEU A 213 14.28 30.82 2.22
C LEU A 213 15.74 30.69 2.63
N LYS A 214 15.96 30.14 3.83
CA LYS A 214 17.29 29.80 4.35
C LYS A 214 17.37 28.32 4.69
N LYS A 215 18.14 27.56 3.93
CA LYS A 215 18.37 26.13 4.18
C LYS A 215 19.87 25.84 4.20
N ARG A 216 20.29 25.02 5.14
CA ARG A 216 21.63 24.41 5.16
C ARG A 216 21.48 22.92 5.34
N CYS A 217 22.03 22.16 4.40
CA CYS A 217 22.10 20.72 4.48
C CYS A 217 23.56 20.29 4.38
N ALA A 218 24.05 19.59 5.39
CA ALA A 218 25.36 18.97 5.38
C ALA A 218 25.21 17.48 5.72
N ILE A 219 25.85 16.63 4.94
CA ILE A 219 25.86 15.18 5.13
C ILE A 219 27.26 14.69 5.43
N THR A 220 27.37 13.71 6.32
CA THR A 220 28.62 13.02 6.64
C THR A 220 28.44 11.54 6.37
N ARG A 221 29.33 10.96 5.57
CA ARG A 221 29.31 9.54 5.20
C ARG A 221 30.31 8.80 6.06
N LYS A 222 29.87 7.75 6.76
CA LYS A 222 30.73 6.84 7.51
C LYS A 222 30.60 5.45 6.90
N THR A 223 31.69 4.95 6.31
CA THR A 223 31.77 3.56 5.88
C THR A 223 31.69 2.67 7.11
N VAL A 224 30.82 1.68 7.04
CA VAL A 224 30.65 0.64 8.05
C VAL A 224 31.05 -0.71 7.44
N LEU A 225 30.27 -1.76 7.63
CA LEU A 225 30.61 -3.12 7.20
C LEU A 225 30.47 -3.32 5.70
N ASP A 226 31.40 -4.06 5.09
CA ASP A 226 31.34 -4.53 3.70
C ASP A 226 31.07 -3.41 2.67
N ASN A 227 31.61 -2.21 2.92
CA ASN A 227 31.40 -0.97 2.15
C ASN A 227 29.99 -0.33 2.25
N ASP A 228 29.11 -0.83 3.11
CA ASP A 228 27.87 -0.13 3.45
C ASP A 228 28.19 1.24 4.08
N ILE A 229 27.29 2.21 3.90
CA ILE A 229 27.49 3.59 4.35
C ILE A 229 26.37 3.96 5.32
N VAL A 230 26.74 4.46 6.50
CA VAL A 230 25.81 5.22 7.34
C VAL A 230 26.02 6.70 7.07
N LEU A 231 24.99 7.35 6.52
CA LEU A 231 25.00 8.77 6.19
C LEU A 231 24.20 9.53 7.26
N SER A 232 24.82 10.53 7.88
CA SER A 232 24.20 11.39 8.88
C SER A 232 23.97 12.79 8.32
N VAL A 233 22.78 13.35 8.52
CA VAL A 233 22.42 14.71 8.11
C VAL A 233 22.51 15.64 9.31
N ASN A 234 23.17 16.79 9.15
CA ASN A 234 23.19 17.91 10.12
C ASN A 234 23.49 17.50 11.58
N GLY A 235 24.38 16.52 11.82
CA GLY A 235 24.82 16.17 13.18
C GLY A 235 24.05 15.04 13.87
N ASN A 236 23.54 14.06 13.11
CA ASN A 236 22.93 12.78 13.54
C ASN A 236 21.42 12.77 13.82
N ASN A 237 20.70 13.89 13.66
CA ASN A 237 19.23 13.90 13.83
C ASN A 237 18.51 13.05 12.76
N GLU A 238 19.15 12.86 11.60
CA GLU A 238 18.66 12.00 10.54
C GLU A 238 19.79 11.10 10.07
N GLN A 239 19.55 9.79 10.02
CA GLN A 239 20.53 8.83 9.52
C GLN A 239 19.93 7.90 8.47
N TRP A 240 20.77 7.50 7.52
CA TRP A 240 20.43 6.58 6.45
C TRP A 240 21.47 5.47 6.38
N TYR A 241 21.02 4.22 6.36
CA TYR A 241 21.83 3.04 6.07
C TYR A 241 21.74 2.74 4.57
N ILE A 242 22.83 2.94 3.86
CA ILE A 242 22.92 2.81 2.41
C ILE A 242 23.73 1.58 2.07
N VAL A 243 23.13 0.70 1.28
CA VAL A 243 23.78 -0.47 0.69
C VAL A 243 23.90 -0.25 -0.81
N SER A 244 25.03 -0.65 -1.38
CA SER A 244 25.33 -0.42 -2.78
C SER A 244 26.02 -1.64 -3.40
N ASN A 245 25.68 -1.93 -4.65
CA ASN A 245 26.40 -2.90 -5.49
C ASN A 245 26.33 -2.45 -6.95
N ASP A 246 27.47 -2.52 -7.65
CA ASP A 246 27.65 -2.06 -9.04
C ASP A 246 27.02 -0.67 -9.29
N ASN A 247 25.83 -0.65 -9.90
CA ASN A 247 25.10 0.55 -10.34
C ASN A 247 23.80 0.79 -9.55
N VAL A 248 23.59 0.08 -8.45
CA VAL A 248 22.36 0.15 -7.66
C VAL A 248 22.69 0.49 -6.20
N SER A 249 21.81 1.25 -5.57
CA SER A 249 21.88 1.50 -4.12
C SER A 249 20.49 1.56 -3.51
N ILE A 250 20.36 1.10 -2.28
CA ILE A 250 19.12 1.19 -1.49
C ILE A 250 19.45 1.93 -0.21
N ALA A 251 18.66 2.94 0.13
CA ALA A 251 18.82 3.69 1.37
C ALA A 251 17.61 3.45 2.29
N PHE A 252 17.91 2.91 3.46
CA PHE A 252 16.99 2.68 4.55
C PHE A 252 17.14 3.78 5.59
N ARG A 253 16.05 4.25 6.20
CA ARG A 253 16.17 5.14 7.36
C ARG A 253 16.77 4.33 8.52
N TYR A 254 17.67 4.96 9.27
CA TYR A 254 18.44 4.30 10.32
C TYR A 254 18.29 5.04 11.66
N ASP A 255 18.10 4.28 12.71
CA ASP A 255 18.14 4.73 14.10
C ASP A 255 19.17 3.91 14.88
N SER A 256 19.94 4.56 15.76
CA SER A 256 21.02 3.90 16.49
C SER A 256 20.53 2.84 17.49
N VAL A 257 19.30 2.97 17.98
CA VAL A 257 18.64 2.05 18.91
C VAL A 257 17.83 1.03 18.13
N ASP A 258 17.00 1.49 17.20
CA ASP A 258 16.03 0.65 16.51
C ASP A 258 16.52 0.00 15.22
N GLY A 259 17.70 0.39 14.74
CA GLY A 259 18.30 -0.12 13.51
C GLY A 259 17.59 0.41 12.28
N ILE A 260 17.18 -0.48 11.38
CA ILE A 260 16.47 -0.10 10.16
C ILE A 260 15.01 0.21 10.50
N ILE A 261 14.55 1.39 10.09
CA ILE A 261 13.17 1.87 10.30
C ILE A 261 12.56 2.34 8.97
N PRO A 262 11.23 2.34 8.82
CA PRO A 262 10.58 2.85 7.61
C PRO A 262 10.82 4.35 7.43
N CYS A 263 11.11 4.79 6.20
CA CYS A 263 11.10 6.22 5.86
C CYS A 263 9.66 6.74 5.64
N GLY A 264 9.50 8.06 5.61
CA GLY A 264 8.19 8.67 5.33
C GLY A 264 7.68 8.35 3.92
N HIS A 265 6.36 8.37 3.74
CA HIS A 265 5.73 8.10 2.44
C HIS A 265 6.22 9.06 1.34
N ASP A 266 6.43 10.33 1.68
CA ASP A 266 6.93 11.32 0.73
C ASP A 266 8.40 11.09 0.34
N GLU A 267 9.17 10.48 1.24
CA GLU A 267 10.59 10.18 1.04
C GLU A 267 10.81 8.89 0.21
N ALA A 268 9.84 7.98 0.18
CA ALA A 268 9.90 6.69 -0.50
C ALA A 268 9.80 6.81 -2.04
N VAL A 269 10.85 7.33 -2.67
CA VAL A 269 10.94 7.58 -4.12
C VAL A 269 12.14 6.86 -4.75
N TYR A 270 12.03 6.61 -6.06
CA TYR A 270 13.18 6.21 -6.84
C TYR A 270 14.12 7.40 -7.10
N HIS A 271 15.37 7.08 -7.40
CA HIS A 271 16.44 8.03 -7.66
C HIS A 271 17.23 7.58 -8.90
N CYS A 272 17.61 8.57 -9.72
CA CYS A 272 18.68 8.48 -10.70
C CYS A 272 19.75 9.47 -10.26
N PHE A 273 20.48 9.11 -9.20
CA PHE A 273 21.25 9.96 -8.28
C PHE A 273 20.39 10.98 -7.51
N LEU A 274 19.61 11.78 -8.23
CA LEU A 274 18.62 12.72 -7.68
C LEU A 274 17.21 12.11 -7.74
N PRO A 275 16.28 12.55 -6.86
CA PRO A 275 14.96 11.95 -6.75
C PRO A 275 14.12 12.13 -8.02
N THR A 276 13.35 11.10 -8.34
CA THR A 276 12.21 11.13 -9.27
C THR A 276 10.92 11.42 -8.49
N LEU A 277 9.80 11.57 -9.21
CA LEU A 277 8.47 11.67 -8.60
C LEU A 277 7.84 10.29 -8.33
N ASP A 278 8.34 9.23 -8.97
CA ASP A 278 7.80 7.88 -8.79
C ASP A 278 8.14 7.28 -7.42
N LYS A 279 7.12 6.70 -6.80
CA LYS A 279 7.21 6.04 -5.50
C LYS A 279 7.74 4.62 -5.64
N THR A 280 8.58 4.21 -4.70
CA THR A 280 9.09 2.83 -4.61
C THR A 280 8.02 1.84 -4.18
N GLY A 281 6.93 2.32 -3.58
CA GLY A 281 5.88 1.49 -2.99
C GLY A 281 6.25 0.85 -1.65
N PHE A 282 7.51 0.98 -1.24
CA PHE A 282 8.06 0.47 0.00
C PHE A 282 8.73 1.61 0.78
N PRO A 283 8.84 1.54 2.12
CA PRO A 283 9.36 2.64 2.95
C PRO A 283 10.90 2.72 2.94
N PHE A 284 11.50 2.69 1.75
CA PHE A 284 12.92 2.91 1.50
C PHE A 284 13.13 3.57 0.13
N LYS A 285 14.29 4.19 -0.06
CA LYS A 285 14.69 4.84 -1.31
C LYS A 285 15.54 3.90 -2.16
N VAL A 286 15.40 4.00 -3.48
CA VAL A 286 16.14 3.17 -4.43
C VAL A 286 16.80 4.03 -5.48
N ASN A 287 18.10 3.86 -5.67
CA ASN A 287 18.89 4.49 -6.72
C ASN A 287 19.37 3.46 -7.74
N ALA A 288 19.12 3.69 -9.02
CA ALA A 288 19.66 2.89 -10.11
C ALA A 288 19.65 3.67 -11.44
N ASP A 289 20.23 3.10 -12.48
CA ASP A 289 20.20 3.66 -13.85
C ASP A 289 18.86 3.36 -14.56
N PHE A 290 17.76 3.86 -13.98
CA PHE A 290 16.43 3.75 -14.58
C PHE A 290 16.36 4.55 -15.90
N SER A 291 15.59 4.04 -16.85
CA SER A 291 15.20 4.89 -17.99
C SER A 291 14.18 5.91 -17.52
N THR A 292 14.36 7.16 -17.92
CA THR A 292 13.44 8.24 -17.57
C THR A 292 12.94 8.97 -18.80
N ASP A 293 11.79 9.62 -18.64
CA ASP A 293 11.26 10.60 -19.57
C ASP A 293 12.25 11.76 -19.81
N PRO A 294 12.04 12.60 -20.84
CA PRO A 294 12.91 13.74 -21.11
C PRO A 294 13.07 14.66 -19.89
N SER A 295 12.00 14.90 -19.12
CA SER A 295 12.05 15.74 -17.91
C SER A 295 12.81 15.11 -16.74
N ARG A 296 13.08 13.80 -16.83
CA ARG A 296 13.74 12.96 -15.80
C ARG A 296 12.97 12.90 -14.47
N LYS A 297 11.69 13.27 -14.48
CA LYS A 297 10.81 13.22 -13.30
C LYS A 297 10.14 11.85 -13.16
N HIS A 298 9.92 11.16 -14.29
CA HIS A 298 9.23 9.88 -14.31
C HIS A 298 10.07 8.77 -14.95
N ILE A 299 10.00 7.59 -14.37
CA ILE A 299 10.62 6.35 -14.85
C ILE A 299 9.78 5.80 -15.99
N ILE A 300 10.45 5.45 -17.08
CA ILE A 300 9.88 4.73 -18.21
C ILE A 300 10.08 3.23 -17.95
N GLN A 301 9.00 2.47 -18.07
CA GLN A 301 9.06 1.02 -17.98
C GLN A 301 9.53 0.42 -19.32
N ASP A 302 10.82 0.15 -19.41
CA ASP A 302 11.48 -0.51 -20.53
C ASP A 302 12.39 -1.67 -20.05
N GLU A 303 13.16 -2.26 -20.97
CA GLU A 303 14.10 -3.35 -20.65
C GLU A 303 15.23 -2.90 -19.69
N SER A 304 15.71 -1.66 -19.85
CA SER A 304 16.77 -1.09 -19.00
C SER A 304 16.29 -0.93 -17.56
N THR A 305 15.10 -0.34 -17.38
CA THR A 305 14.43 -0.22 -16.08
C THR A 305 14.15 -1.59 -15.48
N SER A 306 13.68 -2.55 -16.28
CA SER A 306 13.45 -3.92 -15.80
C SER A 306 14.72 -4.58 -15.28
N LYS A 307 15.85 -4.40 -15.96
CA LYS A 307 17.17 -4.87 -15.52
C LYS A 307 17.64 -4.15 -14.24
N ALA A 308 17.39 -2.85 -14.14
CA ALA A 308 17.69 -2.09 -12.92
C ALA A 308 16.89 -2.61 -11.72
N ILE A 309 15.58 -2.84 -11.88
CA ILE A 309 14.72 -3.42 -10.83
C ILE A 309 15.21 -4.82 -10.41
N ASP A 310 15.57 -5.67 -11.36
CA ASP A 310 16.14 -7.00 -11.07
C ASP A 310 17.44 -6.92 -10.24
N ASN A 311 18.30 -5.94 -10.51
CA ASN A 311 19.48 -5.69 -9.69
C ASN A 311 19.13 -5.16 -8.28
N VAL A 312 18.09 -4.33 -8.16
CA VAL A 312 17.56 -3.87 -6.86
C VAL A 312 17.05 -5.05 -6.04
N GLN A 313 16.31 -5.98 -6.66
CA GLN A 313 15.80 -7.18 -6.00
C GLN A 313 16.93 -8.04 -5.45
N ARG A 314 17.99 -8.26 -6.25
CA ARG A 314 19.20 -9.00 -5.80
C ARG A 314 19.85 -8.31 -4.61
N LEU A 315 20.16 -7.01 -4.75
CA LEU A 315 20.81 -6.24 -3.69
C LEU A 315 20.00 -6.24 -2.39
N PHE A 316 18.68 -6.12 -2.47
CA PHE A 316 17.80 -6.16 -1.30
C PHE A 316 17.89 -7.53 -0.60
N VAL A 317 17.76 -8.63 -1.33
CA VAL A 317 17.78 -9.98 -0.78
C VAL A 317 19.15 -10.32 -0.20
N ASP A 318 20.23 -9.97 -0.91
CA ASP A 318 21.61 -10.13 -0.43
C ASP A 318 21.83 -9.34 0.87
N THR A 319 21.23 -8.16 0.96
CA THR A 319 21.26 -7.33 2.18
C THR A 319 20.49 -8.00 3.33
N VAL A 320 19.29 -8.52 3.08
CA VAL A 320 18.53 -9.28 4.09
C VAL A 320 19.36 -10.47 4.58
N HIS A 321 19.89 -11.28 3.67
CA HIS A 321 20.75 -12.42 4.00
C HIS A 321 21.94 -11.97 4.85
N LYS A 322 22.71 -10.98 4.37
CA LYS A 322 23.89 -10.45 5.07
C LYS A 322 23.56 -9.96 6.47
N LEU A 323 22.51 -9.15 6.62
CA LEU A 323 22.18 -8.50 7.89
C LEU A 323 21.59 -9.48 8.91
N VAL A 324 20.74 -10.41 8.47
CA VAL A 324 20.09 -11.38 9.37
C VAL A 324 21.10 -12.39 9.93
N HIS A 325 22.13 -12.77 9.17
CA HIS A 325 23.21 -13.65 9.63
C HIS A 325 24.20 -13.00 10.59
N ARG A 326 24.20 -11.67 10.72
CA ARG A 326 25.05 -10.98 11.71
C ARG A 326 24.59 -11.21 13.15
N GLY A 327 23.33 -11.60 13.35
CA GLY A 327 22.74 -11.81 14.68
C GLY A 327 22.42 -10.53 15.45
N ASP A 328 22.59 -9.34 14.84
CA ASP A 328 22.17 -8.07 15.43
C ASP A 328 20.69 -7.81 15.11
N GLU A 329 19.85 -7.99 16.13
CA GLU A 329 18.39 -7.94 16.02
C GLU A 329 17.87 -6.60 15.47
N ARG A 330 18.62 -5.51 15.64
CA ARG A 330 18.22 -4.18 15.14
C ARG A 330 18.01 -4.18 13.62
N PHE A 331 18.69 -5.07 12.90
CA PHE A 331 18.56 -5.16 11.44
C PHE A 331 17.42 -6.07 10.98
N TYR A 332 16.81 -6.88 11.84
CA TYR A 332 15.70 -7.76 11.45
C TYR A 332 14.50 -6.97 10.91
N ASN A 333 14.32 -5.72 11.37
CA ASN A 333 13.28 -4.80 10.92
C ASN A 333 13.27 -4.54 9.40
N ILE A 334 14.37 -4.80 8.68
CA ILE A 334 14.39 -4.73 7.21
C ILE A 334 13.28 -5.58 6.58
N LEU A 335 12.94 -6.71 7.20
CA LEU A 335 11.89 -7.62 6.73
C LEU A 335 10.49 -7.01 6.86
N SER A 336 10.25 -6.18 7.88
CA SER A 336 8.97 -5.50 8.09
C SER A 336 8.64 -4.56 6.92
N LEU A 337 9.68 -3.99 6.28
CA LEU A 337 9.51 -3.01 5.20
C LEU A 337 8.81 -3.61 3.96
N ILE A 338 8.94 -4.92 3.73
CA ILE A 338 8.40 -5.61 2.54
C ILE A 338 6.88 -5.74 2.60
N ASN A 339 6.30 -5.71 3.81
CA ASN A 339 4.84 -5.84 3.99
C ASN A 339 4.14 -4.48 4.14
N MET A 340 4.88 -3.38 3.93
CA MET A 340 4.39 -2.01 4.05
C MET A 340 4.23 -1.39 2.66
N HIS A 341 3.11 -1.67 1.99
CA HIS A 341 2.80 -1.04 0.71
C HIS A 341 2.25 0.36 0.90
N THR A 342 2.87 1.35 0.26
CA THR A 342 2.34 2.73 0.24
C THR A 342 1.51 3.03 -1.00
N THR A 343 1.78 2.32 -2.12
CA THR A 343 1.15 2.53 -3.44
C THR A 343 1.27 1.27 -4.28
N LEU A 344 0.30 1.00 -5.17
CA LEU A 344 0.33 -0.14 -6.10
C LEU A 344 0.45 0.36 -7.54
N ASN A 345 1.53 -0.01 -8.22
CA ASN A 345 1.75 0.19 -9.64
C ASN A 345 2.61 -0.95 -10.21
N ALA A 346 2.74 -1.04 -11.54
CA ALA A 346 3.46 -2.14 -12.19
C ALA A 346 4.92 -2.29 -11.75
N LEU A 347 5.64 -1.18 -11.51
CA LEU A 347 7.02 -1.21 -11.02
C LEU A 347 7.10 -1.75 -9.59
N VAL A 348 6.18 -1.34 -8.70
CA VAL A 348 6.10 -1.85 -7.32
C VAL A 348 5.82 -3.35 -7.33
N THR A 349 4.84 -3.80 -8.14
CA THR A 349 4.51 -5.22 -8.26
C THR A 349 5.69 -6.03 -8.80
N GLN A 350 6.39 -5.53 -9.82
CA GLN A 350 7.60 -6.18 -10.34
C GLN A 350 8.68 -6.29 -9.26
N LEU A 351 8.97 -5.20 -8.53
CA LEU A 351 9.92 -5.19 -7.44
C LEU A 351 9.54 -6.19 -6.34
N GLU A 352 8.27 -6.18 -5.91
CA GLU A 352 7.74 -7.10 -4.90
C GLU A 352 7.90 -8.57 -5.30
N MET A 353 7.38 -8.94 -6.48
CA MET A 353 7.40 -10.32 -6.95
C MET A 353 8.81 -10.89 -6.96
N GLY A 354 9.78 -10.15 -7.51
CA GLY A 354 11.16 -10.62 -7.55
C GLY A 354 11.85 -10.66 -6.19
N ILE A 355 11.49 -9.77 -5.24
CA ILE A 355 11.97 -9.88 -3.85
C ILE A 355 11.43 -11.16 -3.20
N PHE A 356 10.12 -11.43 -3.30
CA PHE A 356 9.50 -12.62 -2.70
C PHE A 356 10.02 -13.93 -3.31
N GLU A 357 10.16 -13.99 -4.64
CA GLU A 357 10.74 -15.16 -5.34
C GLU A 357 12.16 -15.48 -4.84
N ARG A 358 12.98 -14.46 -4.62
CA ARG A 358 14.36 -14.62 -4.16
C ARG A 358 14.44 -14.96 -2.68
N LEU A 359 13.65 -14.29 -1.83
CA LEU A 359 13.58 -14.61 -0.40
C LEU A 359 13.09 -16.04 -0.14
N ARG A 360 12.32 -16.63 -1.05
CA ARG A 360 11.85 -18.02 -0.94
C ARG A 360 12.99 -19.04 -1.06
N ILE A 361 14.03 -18.73 -1.84
CA ILE A 361 15.11 -19.68 -2.15
C ILE A 361 16.39 -19.48 -1.33
N VAL A 362 16.48 -18.39 -0.58
CA VAL A 362 17.64 -18.03 0.25
C VAL A 362 17.41 -18.49 1.69
N ASP A 363 18.47 -18.99 2.33
CA ASP A 363 18.46 -19.33 3.75
C ASP A 363 18.55 -18.04 4.56
N TRP A 364 17.50 -17.62 5.26
CA TRP A 364 17.56 -16.42 6.11
C TRP A 364 16.69 -16.53 7.36
N VAL A 365 15.83 -17.55 7.44
CA VAL A 365 14.94 -17.72 8.58
C VAL A 365 15.71 -18.40 9.71
N LEU A 366 16.00 -17.63 10.77
CA LEU A 366 16.63 -18.14 11.98
C LEU A 366 15.66 -19.05 12.73
N LEU A 367 16.08 -20.29 12.98
CA LEU A 367 15.34 -21.28 13.74
C LEU A 367 15.80 -21.35 15.21
N ASN A 368 15.00 -22.00 16.07
CA ASN A 368 15.36 -22.18 17.49
C ASN A 368 16.63 -23.02 17.70
N ASN A 369 16.99 -23.89 16.75
CA ASN A 369 18.25 -24.64 16.80
C ASN A 369 19.49 -23.82 16.38
N GLY A 370 19.31 -22.54 16.04
CA GLY A 370 20.38 -21.63 15.61
C GLY A 370 20.74 -21.74 14.12
N GLN A 371 20.09 -22.63 13.36
CA GLN A 371 20.31 -22.74 11.91
C GLN A 371 19.48 -21.69 11.16
N TYR A 372 20.03 -21.24 10.04
CA TYR A 372 19.31 -20.44 9.05
C TYR A 372 18.83 -21.36 7.93
N VAL A 373 17.55 -21.23 7.57
CA VAL A 373 16.93 -22.07 6.53
C VAL A 373 16.07 -21.24 5.59
N LYS A 374 15.70 -21.82 4.45
CA LYS A 374 14.65 -21.29 3.57
C LYS A 374 13.32 -21.20 4.30
N PRO A 375 12.46 -20.21 3.96
CA PRO A 375 11.13 -20.09 4.55
C PRO A 375 10.28 -21.36 4.51
N GLU A 376 10.32 -22.14 3.43
CA GLU A 376 9.57 -23.39 3.29
C GLU A 376 9.96 -24.49 4.30
N SER A 377 11.20 -24.43 4.81
CA SER A 377 11.73 -25.38 5.80
C SER A 377 11.45 -24.93 7.24
N ALA A 378 10.98 -23.70 7.43
CA ALA A 378 10.64 -23.16 8.74
C ALA A 378 9.18 -23.49 9.12
N LYS A 379 8.97 -23.67 10.43
CA LYS A 379 7.65 -23.85 11.03
C LYS A 379 7.22 -22.62 11.83
N THR A 380 5.95 -22.26 11.75
CA THR A 380 5.32 -21.27 12.64
C THR A 380 4.39 -21.95 13.63
N PHE A 381 4.03 -21.27 14.72
CA PHE A 381 3.04 -21.80 15.64
C PHE A 381 1.64 -21.76 15.03
N PRO A 382 0.74 -22.69 15.38
CA PRO A 382 -0.65 -22.60 14.99
C PRO A 382 -1.29 -21.31 15.51
N LYS A 383 -2.18 -20.70 14.73
CA LYS A 383 -2.79 -19.38 15.09
C LYS A 383 -3.51 -19.36 16.44
N TRP A 384 -4.03 -20.51 16.88
CA TRP A 384 -4.73 -20.66 18.15
C TRP A 384 -3.81 -20.76 19.37
N PHE A 385 -2.49 -20.89 19.19
CA PHE A 385 -1.53 -20.78 20.28
C PHE A 385 -1.40 -19.32 20.70
N ASP A 386 -1.75 -19.03 21.95
CA ASP A 386 -1.51 -17.73 22.56
C ASP A 386 -0.02 -17.53 22.93
N SER A 387 0.35 -16.34 23.40
CA SER A 387 1.75 -16.03 23.75
C SER A 387 2.29 -16.91 24.87
N VAL A 388 1.44 -17.34 25.81
CA VAL A 388 1.81 -18.21 26.93
C VAL A 388 2.07 -19.62 26.42
N ASP A 389 1.19 -20.15 25.55
CA ASP A 389 1.33 -21.46 24.92
C ASP A 389 2.65 -21.54 24.12
N ARG A 390 2.93 -20.51 23.32
CA ARG A 390 4.16 -20.43 22.51
C ARG A 390 5.43 -20.46 23.37
N GLU A 391 5.45 -19.70 24.47
CA GLU A 391 6.62 -19.65 25.35
C GLU A 391 6.82 -20.96 26.11
N GLN A 392 5.74 -21.61 26.54
CA GLN A 392 5.81 -22.95 27.14
C GLN A 392 6.42 -23.98 26.17
N PHE A 393 6.00 -23.97 24.90
CA PHE A 393 6.61 -24.82 23.86
C PHE A 393 8.10 -24.53 23.66
N ARG A 394 8.49 -23.25 23.61
CA ARG A 394 9.89 -22.86 23.40
C ARG A 394 10.81 -23.29 24.53
N GLN A 395 10.42 -23.07 25.78
CA GLN A 395 11.28 -23.33 26.94
C GLN A 395 11.40 -24.82 27.26
N LYS A 396 10.31 -25.57 27.09
CA LYS A 396 10.21 -26.90 27.66
C LYS A 396 10.27 -28.03 26.63
N THR A 397 10.10 -27.74 25.34
CA THR A 397 10.13 -28.77 24.27
C THR A 397 11.18 -28.46 23.20
N SER A 398 12.42 -28.16 23.63
CA SER A 398 13.49 -27.66 22.76
C SER A 398 13.83 -28.54 21.55
N THR A 399 13.61 -29.86 21.64
CA THR A 399 13.78 -30.81 20.52
C THR A 399 12.66 -30.75 19.48
N LEU A 400 11.42 -30.48 19.89
CA LEU A 400 10.25 -30.41 19.00
C LEU A 400 10.15 -29.09 18.24
N VAL A 401 10.66 -28.01 18.83
CA VAL A 401 10.60 -26.67 18.24
C VAL A 401 11.87 -26.28 17.50
N GLN A 402 12.80 -27.22 17.26
CA GLN A 402 14.07 -26.95 16.58
C GLN A 402 13.87 -26.26 15.23
N ASN A 403 12.85 -26.68 14.49
CA ASN A 403 12.50 -26.13 13.17
C ASN A 403 11.51 -24.96 13.23
N VAL A 404 11.18 -24.47 14.42
CA VAL A 404 10.29 -23.32 14.61
C VAL A 404 11.11 -22.03 14.58
N VAL A 405 10.54 -20.99 13.96
CA VAL A 405 11.15 -19.66 13.85
C VAL A 405 11.56 -19.12 15.22
N HIS A 406 12.79 -18.62 15.29
CA HIS A 406 13.39 -18.08 16.51
C HIS A 406 12.62 -16.85 17.03
N ARG A 407 12.48 -16.74 18.36
CA ARG A 407 11.65 -15.71 19.01
C ARG A 407 12.13 -14.29 18.70
N ASN A 408 13.44 -14.08 18.60
CA ASN A 408 14.00 -12.74 18.36
C ASN A 408 13.58 -12.20 16.98
N LEU A 409 13.45 -13.08 15.97
CA LEU A 409 12.97 -12.67 14.65
C LEU A 409 11.48 -12.30 14.70
N LEU A 410 10.66 -13.11 15.37
CA LEU A 410 9.21 -12.88 15.51
C LEU A 410 8.85 -11.64 16.33
N ASN A 411 9.59 -11.39 17.41
CA ASN A 411 9.32 -10.25 18.30
C ASN A 411 9.73 -8.92 17.66
N ARG A 412 10.71 -8.94 16.76
CA ARG A 412 11.24 -7.74 16.12
C ARG A 412 10.48 -7.39 14.84
N VAL A 413 10.10 -8.39 14.05
CA VAL A 413 9.49 -8.18 12.74
C VAL A 413 7.97 -8.26 12.84
N GLU A 414 7.30 -7.13 12.64
CA GLU A 414 5.84 -7.06 12.65
C GLU A 414 5.27 -7.92 11.50
N LYS A 415 4.25 -8.74 11.80
CA LYS A 415 3.58 -9.63 10.83
C LYS A 415 4.53 -10.60 10.11
N LEU A 416 5.65 -10.98 10.73
CA LEU A 416 6.59 -11.95 10.15
C LEU A 416 5.91 -13.27 9.76
N GLU A 417 5.00 -13.79 10.59
CA GLU A 417 4.30 -15.05 10.30
C GLU A 417 3.50 -14.97 8.98
N THR A 418 2.93 -13.81 8.66
CA THR A 418 2.27 -13.56 7.38
C THR A 418 3.26 -13.59 6.21
N ILE A 419 4.43 -12.96 6.38
CA ILE A 419 5.49 -12.95 5.36
C ILE A 419 5.99 -14.37 5.11
N LEU A 420 6.29 -15.11 6.18
CA LEU A 420 6.76 -16.48 6.11
C LEU A 420 5.72 -17.41 5.48
N SER A 421 4.43 -17.25 5.80
CA SER A 421 3.35 -18.01 5.17
C SER A 421 3.27 -17.75 3.66
N LYS A 422 3.35 -16.49 3.20
CA LYS A 422 3.45 -16.14 1.76
C LYS A 422 4.67 -16.76 1.08
N LEU A 423 5.76 -16.94 1.82
CA LEU A 423 7.00 -17.55 1.34
C LEU A 423 7.03 -19.08 1.45
N GLY A 424 5.98 -19.71 1.99
CA GLY A 424 5.81 -21.17 2.01
C GLY A 424 6.05 -21.84 3.37
N ALA A 425 6.30 -21.08 4.45
CA ALA A 425 6.38 -21.64 5.79
C ALA A 425 5.04 -22.24 6.22
N LYS A 426 5.09 -23.35 6.95
CA LYS A 426 3.90 -24.09 7.40
C LYS A 426 3.74 -24.00 8.91
N GLU A 427 2.50 -24.03 9.38
CA GLU A 427 2.23 -24.19 10.81
C GLU A 427 2.64 -25.61 11.27
N ILE A 428 2.93 -25.75 12.57
CA ILE A 428 3.02 -27.07 13.20
C ILE A 428 1.69 -27.80 12.98
N THR A 429 1.75 -28.99 12.41
CA THR A 429 0.58 -29.77 12.03
C THR A 429 -0.03 -30.47 13.23
N ILE A 430 -1.31 -30.81 13.12
CA ILE A 430 -2.02 -31.59 14.16
C ILE A 430 -1.36 -32.96 14.37
N ARG A 431 -0.77 -33.54 13.32
CA ARG A 431 -0.02 -34.80 13.42
C ARG A 431 1.24 -34.66 14.28
N GLU A 432 2.02 -33.60 14.07
CA GLU A 432 3.18 -33.29 14.90
C GLU A 432 2.77 -33.02 16.37
N LEU A 433 1.64 -32.35 16.60
CA LEU A 433 1.10 -32.15 17.95
C LEU A 433 0.57 -33.44 18.60
N LEU A 434 0.05 -34.38 17.81
CA LEU A 434 -0.39 -35.68 18.31
C LEU A 434 0.81 -36.53 18.78
N GLU A 435 1.93 -36.49 18.07
CA GLU A 435 3.17 -37.16 18.49
C GLU A 435 3.64 -36.66 19.86
N ILE A 436 3.40 -35.39 20.19
CA ILE A 436 3.64 -34.83 21.52
C ILE A 436 2.75 -35.50 22.56
N LEU A 437 1.45 -35.59 22.29
CA LEU A 437 0.50 -36.23 23.20
C LEU A 437 0.75 -37.72 23.41
N MET A 438 1.38 -38.40 22.45
CA MET A 438 1.72 -39.83 22.53
C MET A 438 3.05 -40.12 23.23
N ASN A 439 3.80 -39.08 23.65
CA ASN A 439 5.09 -39.25 24.29
C ASN A 439 5.10 -38.62 25.69
N ILE A 440 5.25 -39.47 26.70
CA ILE A 440 5.22 -39.09 28.11
C ILE A 440 6.27 -38.03 28.49
N ASP A 441 7.46 -38.07 27.88
CA ASP A 441 8.54 -37.13 28.18
C ASP A 441 8.12 -35.69 27.85
N TYR A 442 7.39 -35.51 26.75
CA TYR A 442 6.88 -34.20 26.34
C TYR A 442 5.64 -33.78 27.12
N VAL A 443 4.73 -34.73 27.40
CA VAL A 443 3.52 -34.46 28.16
C VAL A 443 3.83 -33.98 29.59
N GLN A 444 4.86 -34.53 30.22
CA GLN A 444 5.31 -34.11 31.56
C GLN A 444 5.89 -32.69 31.59
N MET A 445 6.32 -32.17 30.44
CA MET A 445 6.91 -30.84 30.32
C MET A 445 5.83 -29.75 30.17
N LEU A 446 4.67 -30.06 29.60
CA LEU A 446 3.63 -29.07 29.27
C LEU A 446 2.61 -28.89 30.40
N SER A 447 1.95 -27.73 30.42
CA SER A 447 0.85 -27.47 31.37
C SER A 447 -0.41 -28.27 31.02
N ALA A 448 -1.22 -28.59 32.03
CA ALA A 448 -2.47 -29.31 31.86
C ALA A 448 -3.46 -28.56 30.95
N GLU A 449 -3.45 -27.23 31.00
CA GLU A 449 -4.25 -26.35 30.14
C GLU A 449 -3.85 -26.49 28.67
N LEU A 450 -2.56 -26.39 28.37
CA LEU A 450 -2.05 -26.50 27.01
C LEU A 450 -2.26 -27.90 26.43
N LEU A 451 -2.05 -28.95 27.24
CA LEU A 451 -2.38 -30.32 26.86
C LEU A 451 -3.88 -30.46 26.52
N GLY A 452 -4.76 -29.80 27.27
CA GLY A 452 -6.20 -29.76 27.00
C GLY A 452 -6.53 -29.10 25.66
N LYS A 453 -5.91 -27.96 25.36
CA LYS A 453 -6.05 -27.28 24.05
C LYS A 453 -5.60 -28.18 22.89
N ILE A 454 -4.41 -28.77 23.01
CA ILE A 454 -3.86 -29.67 21.97
C ILE A 454 -4.75 -30.90 21.80
N PHE A 455 -5.21 -31.50 22.90
CA PHE A 455 -6.10 -32.65 22.88
C PHE A 455 -7.39 -32.37 22.09
N VAL A 456 -8.06 -31.24 22.36
CA VAL A 456 -9.30 -30.87 21.66
C VAL A 456 -9.07 -30.72 20.16
N HIS A 457 -7.99 -30.07 19.75
CA HIS A 457 -7.68 -29.91 18.32
C HIS A 457 -7.28 -31.22 17.64
N CYS A 458 -6.58 -32.11 18.34
CA CYS A 458 -6.29 -33.46 17.87
C CYS A 458 -7.58 -34.29 17.73
N TYR A 459 -8.41 -34.31 18.77
CA TYR A 459 -9.67 -35.05 18.81
C TYR A 459 -10.62 -34.67 17.67
N ARG A 460 -10.72 -33.38 17.34
CA ARG A 460 -11.56 -32.89 16.23
C ARG A 460 -11.12 -33.37 14.84
N THR A 461 -9.88 -33.81 14.70
CA THR A 461 -9.26 -34.08 13.38
C THR A 461 -8.94 -35.56 13.19
N ILE A 462 -8.72 -36.31 14.26
CA ILE A 462 -8.31 -37.71 14.20
C ILE A 462 -9.53 -38.62 13.99
N SER A 463 -9.49 -39.42 12.94
CA SER A 463 -10.51 -40.44 12.64
C SER A 463 -10.15 -41.85 13.12
N ASP A 464 -8.89 -42.06 13.54
CA ASP A 464 -8.35 -43.36 13.95
C ASP A 464 -8.34 -43.49 15.48
N GLU A 465 -9.28 -44.27 16.01
CA GLU A 465 -9.43 -44.55 17.44
C GLU A 465 -8.16 -45.17 18.05
N GLN A 466 -7.36 -45.92 17.27
CA GLN A 466 -6.14 -46.56 17.80
C GLN A 466 -5.05 -45.56 18.18
N ASN A 467 -5.02 -44.39 17.54
CA ASN A 467 -4.04 -43.34 17.88
C ASN A 467 -4.48 -42.51 19.07
N ILE A 468 -5.79 -42.28 19.23
CA ILE A 468 -6.33 -41.56 20.39
C ILE A 468 -6.07 -42.36 21.68
N MET A 469 -6.19 -43.69 21.61
CA MET A 469 -5.90 -44.58 22.75
C MET A 469 -4.44 -44.57 23.21
N LYS A 470 -3.51 -44.04 22.40
CA LYS A 470 -2.09 -43.91 22.73
C LYS A 470 -1.71 -42.57 23.34
N ILE A 471 -2.66 -41.65 23.46
CA ILE A 471 -2.43 -40.32 24.05
C ILE A 471 -2.28 -40.44 25.57
N PHE A 472 -1.29 -39.74 26.13
CA PHE A 472 -1.18 -39.51 27.56
C PHE A 472 -2.04 -38.32 27.99
N VAL A 473 -2.82 -38.52 29.04
CA VAL A 473 -3.65 -37.49 29.67
C VAL A 473 -3.17 -37.19 31.10
N PRO A 474 -3.21 -35.93 31.55
CA PRO A 474 -2.80 -35.55 32.90
C PRO A 474 -3.85 -35.98 33.92
N LEU A 475 -3.40 -36.60 35.02
CA LEU A 475 -4.21 -37.01 36.16
C LEU A 475 -4.10 -36.00 37.31
N GLU A 476 -4.90 -36.16 38.37
CA GLU A 476 -4.67 -35.44 39.63
C GLU A 476 -3.23 -35.66 40.15
N ASN A 477 -2.71 -36.88 39.98
CA ASN A 477 -1.35 -37.26 40.33
C ASN A 477 -0.69 -38.01 39.16
N GLY A 478 0.17 -37.34 38.40
CA GLY A 478 0.91 -37.94 37.29
C GLY A 478 0.14 -37.95 35.97
N TYR A 479 0.39 -38.95 35.14
CA TYR A 479 -0.13 -39.07 33.77
C TYR A 479 -0.41 -40.53 33.48
N ALA A 480 -1.40 -40.81 32.63
CA ALA A 480 -1.69 -42.16 32.16
C ALA A 480 -2.03 -42.14 30.67
N GLN A 481 -1.76 -43.24 29.99
CA GLN A 481 -2.21 -43.42 28.61
C GLN A 481 -3.73 -43.64 28.60
N LEU A 482 -4.43 -43.09 27.62
CA LEU A 482 -5.90 -43.14 27.57
C LEU A 482 -6.43 -44.59 27.60
N SER A 483 -5.73 -45.54 26.98
CA SER A 483 -6.04 -46.97 27.05
C SER A 483 -5.97 -47.61 28.43
N GLU A 484 -5.31 -46.97 29.39
CA GLU A 484 -5.12 -47.44 30.77
C GLU A 484 -6.08 -46.73 31.75
N THR A 485 -6.93 -45.84 31.23
CA THR A 485 -7.89 -45.08 32.04
C THR A 485 -9.24 -45.80 32.14
N SER A 486 -9.97 -45.49 33.21
CA SER A 486 -11.34 -45.98 33.43
C SER A 486 -12.23 -44.84 33.92
N SER A 487 -13.52 -45.09 34.09
CA SER A 487 -14.46 -44.14 34.72
C SER A 487 -14.06 -43.71 36.15
N GLU A 488 -13.24 -44.49 36.87
CA GLU A 488 -12.75 -44.14 38.21
C GLU A 488 -11.46 -43.28 38.19
N THR A 489 -10.82 -43.17 37.04
CA THR A 489 -9.57 -42.41 36.87
C THR A 489 -9.83 -40.91 36.99
N LYS A 490 -9.14 -40.25 37.91
CA LYS A 490 -9.29 -38.80 38.15
C LYS A 490 -8.34 -37.98 37.28
N LEU A 491 -8.89 -37.34 36.26
CA LEU A 491 -8.14 -36.40 35.40
C LEU A 491 -7.82 -35.10 36.15
N ASN A 492 -6.76 -34.43 35.70
CA ASN A 492 -6.38 -33.12 36.20
C ASN A 492 -7.51 -32.08 36.01
N VAL A 493 -7.79 -31.28 37.04
CA VAL A 493 -8.89 -30.30 37.04
C VAL A 493 -8.71 -29.24 35.94
N ASN A 494 -7.50 -28.73 35.74
CA ASN A 494 -7.24 -27.69 34.75
C ASN A 494 -7.35 -28.22 33.31
N PHE A 495 -6.98 -29.49 33.10
CA PHE A 495 -7.18 -30.19 31.83
C PHE A 495 -8.66 -30.37 31.52
N ILE A 496 -9.45 -30.87 32.49
CA ILE A 496 -10.90 -31.01 32.39
C ILE A 496 -11.54 -29.65 32.06
N ASP A 497 -11.25 -28.62 32.85
CA ASP A 497 -11.88 -27.31 32.71
C ASP A 497 -11.54 -26.66 31.36
N THR A 498 -10.33 -26.90 30.85
CA THR A 498 -9.94 -26.42 29.51
C THR A 498 -10.72 -27.14 28.42
N ILE A 499 -10.83 -28.47 28.48
CA ILE A 499 -11.61 -29.26 27.51
C ILE A 499 -13.09 -28.85 27.53
N LYS A 500 -13.67 -28.67 28.73
CA LYS A 500 -15.07 -28.23 28.89
C LYS A 500 -15.35 -26.88 28.25
N LYS A 501 -14.41 -25.95 28.33
CA LYS A 501 -14.55 -24.61 27.75
C LYS A 501 -14.47 -24.62 26.22
N LEU A 502 -13.77 -25.60 25.64
CA LEU A 502 -13.48 -25.65 24.21
C LEU A 502 -14.42 -26.57 23.42
N LEU A 503 -14.97 -27.63 24.04
CA LEU A 503 -15.90 -28.56 23.41
C LEU A 503 -17.36 -28.11 23.56
N ASN A 504 -18.16 -28.34 22.52
CA ASN A 504 -19.62 -28.16 22.61
C ASN A 504 -20.32 -29.38 23.24
N SER A 505 -21.61 -29.25 23.56
CA SER A 505 -22.41 -30.28 24.23
C SER A 505 -22.42 -31.64 23.51
N ARG A 506 -22.48 -31.63 22.17
CA ARG A 506 -22.47 -32.87 21.36
C ARG A 506 -21.08 -33.52 21.34
N GLU A 507 -20.02 -32.72 21.24
CA GLU A 507 -18.64 -33.20 21.32
C GLU A 507 -18.33 -33.79 22.70
N VAL A 508 -18.83 -33.17 23.76
CA VAL A 508 -18.70 -33.69 25.14
C VAL A 508 -19.44 -35.02 25.29
N GLU A 509 -20.66 -35.13 24.76
CA GLU A 509 -21.43 -36.37 24.77
C GLU A 509 -20.69 -37.48 24.02
N ALA A 510 -20.25 -37.22 22.78
CA ALA A 510 -19.50 -38.17 21.97
C ALA A 510 -18.18 -38.60 22.64
N LEU A 511 -17.43 -37.65 23.20
CA LEU A 511 -16.16 -37.95 23.88
C LEU A 511 -16.39 -38.81 25.13
N SER A 512 -17.45 -38.53 25.89
CA SER A 512 -17.80 -39.27 27.10
C SER A 512 -18.31 -40.69 26.80
N ILE A 513 -18.98 -40.89 25.66
CA ILE A 513 -19.44 -42.21 25.20
C ILE A 513 -18.26 -43.04 24.72
N ASN A 514 -17.36 -42.45 23.94
CA ASN A 514 -16.25 -43.16 23.32
C ASN A 514 -15.11 -43.46 24.31
N TYR A 515 -14.98 -42.66 25.38
CA TYR A 515 -13.89 -42.77 26.34
C TYR A 515 -14.39 -42.51 27.77
N GLU A 516 -14.58 -43.59 28.54
CA GLU A 516 -15.25 -43.57 29.86
C GLU A 516 -14.66 -42.57 30.88
N VAL A 517 -13.35 -42.32 30.82
CA VAL A 517 -12.65 -41.37 31.71
C VAL A 517 -13.17 -39.93 31.58
N PHE A 518 -13.73 -39.58 30.42
CA PHE A 518 -14.32 -38.26 30.17
C PHE A 518 -15.80 -38.17 30.59
N SER A 519 -16.40 -39.23 31.16
CA SER A 519 -17.76 -39.17 31.71
C SER A 519 -17.94 -38.08 32.79
N VAL A 520 -16.87 -37.70 33.48
CA VAL A 520 -16.81 -36.54 34.42
C VAL A 520 -17.14 -35.19 33.77
N LEU A 521 -17.10 -35.11 32.43
CA LEU A 521 -17.49 -33.93 31.68
C LEU A 521 -19.01 -33.70 31.74
N GLN A 522 -19.81 -34.76 31.89
CA GLN A 522 -21.26 -34.71 32.02
C GLN A 522 -21.65 -34.35 33.48
N LYS A 523 -21.78 -33.05 33.81
CA LYS A 523 -22.26 -32.67 35.16
C LYS A 523 -23.78 -32.85 35.28
N ARG A 524 -24.17 -33.84 36.10
CA ARG A 524 -25.38 -33.94 36.95
C ARG A 524 -26.45 -32.84 36.75
N THR A 525 -27.42 -33.08 35.87
CA THR A 525 -28.84 -32.75 36.10
C THR A 525 -29.72 -33.81 35.42
N ILE A 526 -29.70 -35.04 35.91
CA ILE A 526 -30.74 -36.01 35.52
C ILE A 526 -31.88 -35.87 36.53
N ASN A 527 -32.88 -35.07 36.20
CA ASN A 527 -34.19 -35.18 36.82
C ASN A 527 -34.97 -36.24 36.02
N VAL A 528 -34.93 -37.49 36.48
CA VAL A 528 -35.46 -38.70 35.80
C VAL A 528 -37.00 -38.70 35.63
N ASN A 529 -37.71 -37.65 36.02
CA ASN A 529 -39.19 -37.66 36.09
C ASN A 529 -39.93 -37.03 34.91
N LEU A 530 -39.39 -37.02 33.69
CA LEU A 530 -40.14 -36.62 32.49
C LEU A 530 -40.03 -37.57 31.28
N LEU A 531 -39.57 -38.81 31.47
CA LEU A 531 -39.57 -39.85 30.41
C LEU A 531 -40.87 -40.68 30.31
N LYS A 532 -41.97 -40.22 30.91
CA LYS A 532 -43.31 -40.82 30.70
C LYS A 532 -44.38 -39.75 30.50
N LYS A 533 -44.21 -38.92 29.47
CA LYS A 533 -45.31 -38.16 28.86
C LYS A 533 -44.97 -37.63 27.45
N ALA A 534 -44.16 -38.39 26.71
CA ALA A 534 -43.81 -38.07 25.32
C ALA A 534 -44.42 -39.08 24.33
N SER A 535 -45.71 -39.39 24.52
CA SER A 535 -46.51 -40.05 23.49
C SER A 535 -47.69 -39.21 23.02
N GLU A 536 -47.97 -38.06 23.63
CA GLU A 536 -49.08 -37.17 23.25
C GLU A 536 -48.81 -35.73 23.71
N VAL A 537 -47.90 -34.99 23.07
CA VAL A 537 -47.97 -33.50 23.04
C VAL A 537 -47.33 -32.99 21.74
N SER A 538 -48.09 -32.13 21.08
CA SER A 538 -47.90 -31.40 19.83
C SER A 538 -46.73 -30.42 19.76
N GLU A 539 -46.15 -30.29 18.56
CA GLU A 539 -45.70 -29.08 17.81
C GLU A 539 -45.06 -27.82 18.46
N ASP A 540 -44.76 -27.72 19.75
CA ASP A 540 -44.46 -26.40 20.37
C ASP A 540 -42.97 -26.12 20.71
N LYS A 541 -42.03 -26.38 19.78
CA LYS A 541 -40.62 -25.93 19.88
C LYS A 541 -40.10 -25.25 18.60
N MET A 542 -40.95 -24.51 17.90
CA MET A 542 -40.54 -23.54 16.89
C MET A 542 -41.00 -22.12 17.28
N ALA A 543 -40.04 -21.19 17.25
CA ALA A 543 -40.19 -19.73 17.13
C ALA A 543 -41.35 -19.03 17.87
N LYS A 544 -41.05 -18.26 18.93
CA LYS A 544 -41.93 -17.19 19.37
C LYS A 544 -41.96 -16.08 18.32
N THR A 545 -42.99 -16.10 17.47
CA THR A 545 -43.30 -14.99 16.57
C THR A 545 -44.17 -13.99 17.34
N ALA A 546 -43.64 -12.82 17.66
CA ALA A 546 -44.39 -11.77 18.35
C ALA A 546 -44.59 -10.56 17.42
N THR A 547 -45.84 -10.18 17.18
CA THR A 547 -46.20 -8.98 16.42
C THR A 547 -46.24 -7.80 17.38
N LEU A 548 -45.14 -7.07 17.53
CA LEU A 548 -45.16 -5.76 18.20
C LEU A 548 -45.12 -4.65 17.13
N ALA A 549 -46.00 -3.65 17.27
CA ALA A 549 -45.98 -2.44 16.46
C ALA A 549 -44.75 -1.59 16.82
N ILE A 550 -43.59 -1.94 16.26
CA ILE A 550 -42.33 -1.23 16.47
C ILE A 550 -42.16 -0.19 15.36
N ASN A 551 -41.58 0.96 15.72
CA ASN A 551 -41.43 2.10 14.84
C ASN A 551 -40.53 1.77 13.62
N LYS A 552 -41.10 1.85 12.42
CA LYS A 552 -40.44 1.55 11.12
C LYS A 552 -39.21 2.41 10.82
N TRP A 553 -39.05 3.55 11.48
CA TRP A 553 -37.94 4.49 11.25
C TRP A 553 -36.69 4.21 12.10
N LYS A 554 -36.70 3.17 12.94
CA LYS A 554 -35.57 2.75 13.78
C LYS A 554 -34.74 1.64 13.14
N THR A 555 -33.43 1.64 13.40
CA THR A 555 -32.53 0.59 12.92
C THR A 555 -32.84 -0.77 13.59
N PRO A 556 -32.44 -1.91 12.99
CA PRO A 556 -32.66 -3.24 13.59
C PRO A 556 -32.12 -3.38 15.00
N ILE A 557 -30.95 -2.78 15.26
CA ILE A 557 -30.34 -2.74 16.61
C ILE A 557 -31.25 -1.94 17.56
N GLN A 558 -31.74 -0.77 17.15
CA GLN A 558 -32.66 0.04 17.94
C GLN A 558 -34.01 -0.67 18.19
N ASN A 559 -34.47 -1.49 17.25
CA ASN A 559 -35.67 -2.31 17.38
C ASN A 559 -35.45 -3.48 18.36
N CYS A 560 -34.31 -4.15 18.27
CA CYS A 560 -33.91 -5.18 19.23
C CYS A 560 -33.83 -4.65 20.66
N MET A 561 -33.24 -3.46 20.84
CA MET A 561 -33.17 -2.82 22.15
C MET A 561 -34.57 -2.51 22.69
N ALA A 562 -35.47 -2.01 21.84
CA ALA A 562 -36.85 -1.74 22.23
C ALA A 562 -37.59 -3.01 22.67
N VAL A 563 -37.42 -4.13 21.96
CA VAL A 563 -38.01 -5.42 22.32
C VAL A 563 -37.52 -5.91 23.68
N GLU A 564 -36.21 -5.94 23.88
CA GLU A 564 -35.59 -6.41 25.13
C GLU A 564 -35.98 -5.51 26.32
N THR A 565 -36.07 -4.19 26.11
CA THR A 565 -36.53 -3.26 27.14
C THR A 565 -38.00 -3.47 27.50
N ILE A 566 -38.87 -3.74 26.51
CA ILE A 566 -40.30 -4.04 26.74
C ILE A 566 -40.47 -5.35 27.52
N ASN A 567 -39.59 -6.33 27.29
CA ASN A 567 -39.55 -7.58 28.06
C ASN A 567 -39.03 -7.38 29.51
N GLY A 568 -38.66 -6.15 29.88
CA GLY A 568 -38.24 -5.80 31.23
C GLY A 568 -36.76 -6.00 31.50
N ASN A 569 -35.94 -6.12 30.45
CA ASN A 569 -34.50 -6.30 30.54
C ASN A 569 -33.74 -4.97 30.42
N SER A 570 -32.56 -4.89 31.05
CA SER A 570 -31.61 -3.79 30.88
C SER A 570 -30.75 -4.04 29.64
N VAL A 571 -30.65 -3.07 28.72
CA VAL A 571 -30.06 -3.28 27.40
C VAL A 571 -28.97 -2.27 27.08
N LYS A 572 -27.86 -2.74 26.48
CA LYS A 572 -26.72 -1.92 26.06
C LYS A 572 -26.30 -2.23 24.62
N ASP A 573 -26.17 -1.19 23.80
CA ASP A 573 -25.60 -1.26 22.45
C ASP A 573 -24.07 -1.28 22.52
N VAL A 574 -23.45 -2.28 21.92
CA VAL A 574 -21.99 -2.46 21.86
C VAL A 574 -21.47 -2.63 20.43
N SER A 575 -22.34 -2.45 19.43
CA SER A 575 -22.05 -2.70 18.00
C SER A 575 -20.89 -1.91 17.39
N ARG A 576 -20.43 -0.84 18.04
CA ARG A 576 -19.26 -0.04 17.61
C ARG A 576 -17.93 -0.45 18.27
N LYS A 577 -17.97 -1.38 19.23
CA LYS A 577 -16.83 -1.74 20.09
C LYS A 577 -16.59 -3.26 20.17
N CYS A 578 -17.43 -4.05 19.52
CA CYS A 578 -17.49 -5.50 19.63
C CYS A 578 -17.99 -6.07 18.31
N ASP A 579 -17.20 -6.96 17.72
CA ASP A 579 -17.49 -7.59 16.43
C ASP A 579 -18.18 -8.96 16.61
N GLU A 580 -18.26 -9.44 17.86
CA GLU A 580 -18.79 -10.74 18.28
C GLU A 580 -20.31 -10.74 18.53
N TYR A 581 -20.88 -9.60 18.93
CA TYR A 581 -22.31 -9.39 19.15
C TYR A 581 -22.63 -7.89 19.18
N SER A 582 -23.88 -7.53 18.87
CA SER A 582 -24.29 -6.13 18.73
C SER A 582 -24.90 -5.55 20.02
N ILE A 583 -25.50 -6.39 20.86
CA ILE A 583 -26.26 -5.98 22.05
C ILE A 583 -25.94 -6.89 23.23
N VAL A 584 -25.91 -6.32 24.44
CA VAL A 584 -25.93 -7.05 25.71
C VAL A 584 -27.25 -6.75 26.43
N SER A 585 -27.99 -7.79 26.80
CA SER A 585 -29.25 -7.69 27.54
C SER A 585 -29.14 -8.42 28.88
N THR A 586 -29.66 -7.84 29.96
CA THR A 586 -29.64 -8.41 31.30
C THR A 586 -31.06 -8.45 31.86
N ASP A 587 -31.51 -9.64 32.25
CA ASP A 587 -32.84 -9.80 32.83
C ASP A 587 -32.92 -9.36 34.31
N LYS A 588 -34.12 -9.42 34.89
CA LYS A 588 -34.37 -9.02 36.29
C LYS A 588 -33.71 -9.93 37.33
N GLU A 589 -33.31 -11.13 36.93
CA GLU A 589 -32.62 -12.12 37.78
C GLU A 589 -31.08 -11.98 37.68
N GLY A 590 -30.59 -11.12 36.78
CA GLY A 590 -29.17 -10.84 36.59
C GLY A 590 -28.52 -11.69 35.49
N ASN A 591 -29.28 -12.49 34.74
CA ASN A 591 -28.73 -13.31 33.67
C ASN A 591 -28.43 -12.43 32.44
N VAL A 592 -27.25 -12.64 31.85
CA VAL A 592 -26.77 -11.86 30.71
C VAL A 592 -26.97 -12.65 29.41
N SER A 593 -27.53 -11.98 28.41
CA SER A 593 -27.66 -12.45 27.03
C SER A 593 -26.82 -11.59 26.08
N TYR A 594 -26.07 -12.25 25.19
CA TYR A 594 -25.28 -11.63 24.13
C TYR A 594 -26.01 -11.80 22.82
N ILE A 595 -26.27 -10.69 22.12
CA ILE A 595 -27.24 -10.68 21.02
C ILE A 595 -26.59 -10.16 19.74
N ALA A 596 -26.56 -11.02 18.71
CA ALA A 596 -26.29 -10.61 17.34
C ALA A 596 -27.61 -10.21 16.64
N VAL A 597 -27.60 -9.09 15.93
CA VAL A 597 -28.79 -8.59 15.21
C VAL A 597 -28.57 -8.71 13.72
N LYS A 598 -29.46 -9.40 13.01
CA LYS A 598 -29.43 -9.60 11.57
C LYS A 598 -30.73 -9.14 10.93
N ASN A 599 -30.62 -8.67 9.70
CA ASN A 599 -31.76 -8.48 8.82
C ASN A 599 -31.90 -9.70 7.90
N VAL A 600 -33.15 -10.08 7.69
CA VAL A 600 -33.57 -11.11 6.74
C VAL A 600 -34.67 -10.53 5.86
N GLY A 601 -34.83 -11.02 4.64
CA GLY A 601 -35.93 -10.58 3.77
C GLY A 601 -37.27 -11.01 4.37
N VAL A 602 -37.36 -12.29 4.72
CA VAL A 602 -38.51 -12.93 5.36
C VAL A 602 -38.04 -13.78 6.56
N LEU A 603 -38.87 -13.91 7.60
CA LEU A 603 -38.57 -14.81 8.71
C LEU A 603 -38.54 -16.27 8.21
N GLY A 604 -37.38 -16.92 8.37
CA GLY A 604 -37.11 -18.25 7.84
C GLY A 604 -35.97 -18.28 6.82
N ASP A 605 -35.53 -17.14 6.30
CA ASP A 605 -34.36 -17.05 5.41
C ASP A 605 -33.08 -17.47 6.13
N SER A 606 -32.12 -18.00 5.35
CA SER A 606 -30.79 -18.30 5.86
C SER A 606 -30.09 -17.03 6.33
N PHE A 607 -29.53 -17.06 7.53
CA PHE A 607 -28.69 -15.99 8.07
C PHE A 607 -27.25 -16.48 8.23
N LYS A 608 -26.31 -15.54 8.27
CA LYS A 608 -24.87 -15.84 8.40
C LYS A 608 -24.34 -15.27 9.71
N LEU A 609 -23.44 -16.02 10.34
CA LEU A 609 -22.59 -15.53 11.42
C LEU A 609 -21.18 -15.33 10.85
N THR A 610 -20.53 -14.23 11.23
CA THR A 610 -19.09 -14.04 10.97
C THR A 610 -18.28 -15.05 11.78
N GLU A 611 -16.97 -15.17 11.50
CA GLU A 611 -16.10 -16.07 12.26
C GLU A 611 -16.08 -15.70 13.76
N SER A 612 -16.04 -14.40 14.08
CA SER A 612 -16.09 -13.89 15.45
C SER A 612 -17.46 -14.10 16.12
N GLU A 613 -18.57 -13.90 15.42
CA GLU A 613 -19.92 -14.16 15.96
C GLU A 613 -20.18 -15.66 16.17
N TYR A 614 -19.67 -16.50 15.26
CA TYR A 614 -19.77 -17.96 15.39
C TYR A 614 -18.95 -18.48 16.57
N ALA A 615 -17.72 -17.99 16.73
CA ALA A 615 -16.87 -18.32 17.89
C ALA A 615 -17.53 -17.86 19.20
N ALA A 616 -18.11 -16.66 19.22
CA ALA A 616 -18.84 -16.16 20.38
C ALA A 616 -20.11 -16.98 20.67
N ALA A 617 -20.86 -17.39 19.64
CA ALA A 617 -22.02 -18.27 19.82
C ALA A 617 -21.63 -19.65 20.39
N GLN A 618 -20.50 -20.20 19.96
CA GLN A 618 -19.93 -21.42 20.55
C GLN A 618 -19.50 -21.22 22.01
N GLN A 619 -18.89 -20.07 22.31
CA GLN A 619 -18.41 -19.75 23.66
C GLN A 619 -19.55 -19.52 24.66
N PHE A 620 -20.60 -18.79 24.26
CA PHE A 620 -21.66 -18.33 25.15
C PHE A 620 -22.92 -19.21 25.15
N GLY A 621 -23.07 -20.14 24.19
CA GLY A 621 -24.14 -21.14 24.18
C GLY A 621 -25.54 -20.57 24.34
N ASP A 622 -26.28 -21.00 25.37
CA ASP A 622 -27.65 -20.58 25.67
C ASP A 622 -27.78 -19.09 26.06
N SER A 623 -26.67 -18.46 26.47
CA SER A 623 -26.60 -17.02 26.68
C SER A 623 -26.42 -16.23 25.38
N TYR A 624 -26.22 -16.89 24.23
CA TYR A 624 -26.12 -16.23 22.92
C TYR A 624 -27.43 -16.30 22.15
N LYS A 625 -27.86 -15.17 21.60
CA LYS A 625 -29.10 -15.05 20.82
C LYS A 625 -28.84 -14.37 19.49
N VAL A 626 -29.59 -14.76 18.46
CA VAL A 626 -29.63 -14.08 17.17
C VAL A 626 -31.03 -13.54 16.95
N TYR A 627 -31.14 -12.23 16.80
CA TYR A 627 -32.38 -11.56 16.44
C TYR A 627 -32.42 -11.36 14.93
N LEU A 628 -33.46 -11.87 14.29
CA LEU A 628 -33.70 -11.75 12.85
C LEU A 628 -34.87 -10.79 12.63
N PHE A 629 -34.64 -9.68 11.93
CA PHE A 629 -35.67 -8.68 11.60
C PHE A 629 -36.00 -8.68 10.10
N THR A 630 -37.28 -8.50 9.76
CA THR A 630 -37.74 -8.39 8.37
C THR A 630 -37.78 -6.94 7.87
N THR A 631 -37.56 -6.73 6.56
CA THR A 631 -37.51 -5.39 5.93
C THR A 631 -38.82 -4.91 5.27
N ASP A 632 -39.96 -5.59 5.46
CA ASP A 632 -41.22 -5.23 4.78
C ASP A 632 -41.89 -3.92 5.29
N THR A 633 -42.65 -3.28 4.39
CA THR A 633 -43.05 -1.88 4.42
C THR A 633 -44.28 -1.54 5.27
N SER A 634 -44.91 -2.48 5.96
CA SER A 634 -46.10 -2.21 6.77
C SER A 634 -46.01 -2.57 8.25
N ASN A 635 -45.25 -3.61 8.66
CA ASN A 635 -45.01 -3.99 10.06
C ASN A 635 -43.66 -4.70 10.24
N ILE A 636 -42.90 -4.38 11.31
CA ILE A 636 -41.66 -5.08 11.64
C ILE A 636 -41.99 -6.40 12.35
N LYS A 637 -41.57 -7.53 11.77
CA LYS A 637 -41.59 -8.85 12.41
C LYS A 637 -40.18 -9.26 12.80
N TYR A 638 -40.06 -10.03 13.88
CA TYR A 638 -38.78 -10.58 14.31
C TYR A 638 -38.89 -12.01 14.82
N MET A 639 -37.77 -12.73 14.75
CA MET A 639 -37.58 -14.05 15.33
C MET A 639 -36.31 -14.04 16.18
N VAL A 640 -36.32 -14.81 17.27
CA VAL A 640 -35.15 -14.99 18.13
C VAL A 640 -34.71 -16.44 18.06
N VAL A 641 -33.45 -16.65 17.66
CA VAL A 641 -32.78 -17.94 17.72
C VAL A 641 -31.88 -17.94 18.95
N VAL A 642 -32.17 -18.80 19.92
CA VAL A 642 -31.33 -18.98 21.11
C VAL A 642 -30.35 -20.11 20.84
N ASN A 643 -29.07 -19.94 21.20
CA ASN A 643 -28.00 -20.89 20.93
C ASN A 643 -28.04 -21.41 19.48
N PRO A 644 -27.67 -20.58 18.50
CA PRO A 644 -27.81 -20.90 17.08
C PRO A 644 -26.93 -22.09 16.64
N ILE A 645 -25.98 -22.52 17.47
CA ILE A 645 -25.12 -23.70 17.21
C ILE A 645 -25.88 -25.01 17.43
N ASP A 646 -26.71 -25.07 18.49
CA ASP A 646 -27.46 -26.27 18.86
C ASP A 646 -28.88 -26.30 18.26
N THR A 647 -29.50 -25.12 18.09
CA THR A 647 -30.91 -25.03 17.66
C THR A 647 -31.10 -24.96 16.15
N VAL A 648 -30.05 -24.60 15.40
CA VAL A 648 -30.09 -24.51 13.94
C VAL A 648 -28.91 -25.29 13.38
N GLN A 649 -29.14 -26.06 12.31
CA GLN A 649 -28.04 -26.75 11.63
C GLN A 649 -27.15 -25.74 10.91
N MET A 650 -26.04 -25.40 11.55
CA MET A 650 -25.03 -24.51 10.98
C MET A 650 -24.05 -25.29 10.12
N LYS A 651 -24.00 -24.95 8.83
CA LYS A 651 -22.95 -25.44 7.93
C LYS A 651 -21.83 -24.40 7.91
N LYS A 652 -20.61 -24.79 8.30
CA LYS A 652 -19.43 -23.96 8.07
C LYS A 652 -19.22 -23.83 6.56
N VAL A 653 -19.50 -22.65 6.03
CA VAL A 653 -19.21 -22.33 4.64
C VAL A 653 -17.85 -21.62 4.64
N VAL A 654 -16.80 -22.38 4.35
CA VAL A 654 -15.49 -21.82 4.01
C VAL A 654 -15.62 -21.23 2.62
N LYS A 655 -15.30 -19.94 2.45
CA LYS A 655 -15.01 -19.40 1.13
C LYS A 655 -13.63 -18.80 1.14
N GLU A 656 -12.77 -19.42 0.34
CA GLU A 656 -11.67 -18.88 -0.48
C GLU A 656 -10.80 -20.10 -0.91
N TRP A 657 -10.65 -20.51 -2.18
CA TRP A 657 -10.76 -19.89 -3.50
C TRP A 657 -11.35 -20.81 -4.60
N GLU A 658 -11.85 -20.14 -5.65
CA GLU A 658 -12.49 -20.55 -6.93
C GLU A 658 -13.94 -21.10 -6.83
N TRP A 659 -14.80 -20.99 -7.85
CA TRP A 659 -15.21 -22.10 -8.75
C TRP A 659 -16.29 -21.70 -9.79
N ILE A 660 -16.26 -22.44 -10.91
CA ILE A 660 -17.14 -22.52 -12.10
C ILE A 660 -18.57 -23.04 -11.79
N CYS A 661 -19.56 -22.71 -12.64
CA CYS A 661 -20.87 -23.41 -12.73
C CYS A 661 -21.25 -23.71 -14.20
N ASP A 662 -21.47 -25.01 -14.50
CA ASP A 662 -21.74 -25.61 -15.83
C ASP A 662 -23.24 -25.67 -16.23
N SER A 663 -24.18 -25.19 -15.39
CA SER A 663 -25.57 -24.84 -15.78
C SER A 663 -26.42 -24.39 -14.56
N TYR A 664 -27.45 -23.57 -14.80
CA TYR A 664 -28.63 -23.47 -13.90
C TYR A 664 -29.90 -23.04 -14.66
N GLU A 665 -31.03 -23.67 -14.35
CA GLU A 665 -32.36 -23.30 -14.84
C GLU A 665 -33.23 -22.73 -13.71
N SER A 666 -34.20 -21.89 -14.11
CA SER A 666 -34.88 -20.88 -13.31
C SER A 666 -36.27 -21.31 -12.82
N ASN A 667 -36.70 -20.80 -11.65
CA ASN A 667 -37.95 -20.02 -11.51
C ASN A 667 -38.28 -19.54 -10.06
N ARG A 668 -38.42 -18.20 -9.94
CA ARG A 668 -39.46 -17.36 -9.27
C ARG A 668 -39.70 -17.48 -7.75
N ALA A 669 -40.01 -16.43 -6.98
CA ALA A 669 -40.26 -14.98 -7.13
C ALA A 669 -40.33 -14.38 -5.69
N GLY A 670 -40.20 -13.08 -5.40
CA GLY A 670 -40.15 -11.92 -6.26
C GLY A 670 -39.63 -10.66 -5.55
N PHE A 671 -39.05 -9.78 -6.37
CA PHE A 671 -39.14 -8.34 -6.19
C PHE A 671 -40.55 -7.92 -6.62
N ASP A 672 -41.16 -6.95 -5.92
CA ASP A 672 -42.49 -6.47 -6.31
C ASP A 672 -42.43 -5.86 -7.71
N GLU A 673 -43.36 -6.34 -8.51
CA GLU A 673 -43.46 -6.28 -9.96
C GLU A 673 -43.98 -4.90 -10.37
N ARG A 674 -43.18 -4.08 -11.07
CA ARG A 674 -43.76 -3.04 -11.96
C ARG A 674 -42.85 -2.30 -12.96
N GLU A 675 -41.56 -2.60 -13.11
CA GLU A 675 -40.73 -1.95 -14.14
C GLU A 675 -39.79 -2.93 -14.90
N GLU A 676 -40.21 -4.19 -15.08
CA GLU A 676 -39.44 -5.21 -15.82
C GLU A 676 -40.06 -5.61 -17.17
N ALA A 677 -40.94 -4.76 -17.71
CA ALA A 677 -41.28 -4.74 -19.12
C ALA A 677 -40.86 -3.35 -19.60
N ASP A 678 -39.64 -3.17 -20.05
CA ASP A 678 -39.30 -3.43 -21.44
C ASP A 678 -37.78 -3.55 -21.59
N LEU A 679 -37.32 -4.05 -22.73
CA LEU A 679 -35.92 -4.18 -23.17
C LEU A 679 -35.28 -5.57 -22.97
N SER A 680 -35.85 -6.57 -23.65
CA SER A 680 -35.19 -7.85 -23.98
C SER A 680 -33.97 -7.65 -24.89
N ILE A 681 -33.12 -8.67 -25.09
CA ILE A 681 -31.90 -8.63 -25.93
C ILE A 681 -32.13 -8.03 -27.33
N ALA A 682 -33.35 -8.09 -27.86
CA ALA A 682 -33.73 -7.47 -29.14
C ALA A 682 -33.77 -5.92 -29.12
N SER A 683 -33.68 -5.28 -27.96
CA SER A 683 -33.93 -3.84 -27.85
C SER A 683 -32.68 -2.96 -27.80
N ILE A 684 -31.50 -3.49 -27.49
CA ILE A 684 -30.26 -2.69 -27.49
C ILE A 684 -29.92 -2.22 -28.92
N GLU A 685 -30.37 -2.95 -29.95
CA GLU A 685 -30.22 -2.55 -31.36
C GLU A 685 -31.02 -1.31 -31.76
N THR A 686 -32.07 -0.93 -30.99
CA THR A 686 -33.01 0.15 -31.36
C THR A 686 -33.14 1.26 -30.31
N VAL A 687 -32.32 1.25 -29.25
CA VAL A 687 -32.39 2.22 -28.15
C VAL A 687 -31.70 3.53 -28.56
N ASP A 688 -32.49 4.58 -28.72
CA ASP A 688 -32.03 5.95 -28.91
C ASP A 688 -31.62 6.56 -27.56
N PHE A 689 -30.41 6.22 -27.10
CA PHE A 689 -29.87 6.68 -25.81
C PHE A 689 -29.65 8.21 -25.76
N ASP A 690 -29.63 8.90 -26.91
CA ASP A 690 -29.54 10.36 -26.98
C ASP A 690 -30.85 11.06 -26.55
N LYS A 691 -31.95 10.31 -26.38
CA LYS A 691 -33.26 10.82 -25.93
C LYS A 691 -33.64 10.43 -24.50
N MET A 692 -32.80 9.68 -23.80
CA MET A 692 -33.06 9.27 -22.42
C MET A 692 -33.00 10.47 -21.47
N ASP A 693 -33.88 10.50 -20.48
CA ASP A 693 -33.68 11.38 -19.33
C ASP A 693 -32.50 10.89 -18.45
N GLY A 694 -32.08 11.71 -17.49
CA GLY A 694 -30.92 11.39 -16.64
C GLY A 694 -31.07 10.07 -15.88
N GLN A 695 -32.26 9.77 -15.35
CA GLN A 695 -32.51 8.56 -14.57
C GLN A 695 -32.62 7.33 -15.47
N GLU A 696 -33.23 7.48 -16.64
CA GLU A 696 -33.27 6.45 -17.68
C GLU A 696 -31.85 6.10 -18.16
N PHE A 697 -31.01 7.10 -18.36
CA PHE A 697 -29.63 6.93 -18.79
C PHE A 697 -28.75 6.26 -17.72
N GLU A 698 -28.93 6.60 -16.44
CA GLU A 698 -28.27 5.93 -15.30
C GLU A 698 -28.64 4.44 -15.24
N ARG A 699 -29.93 4.12 -15.32
CA ARG A 699 -30.41 2.73 -15.34
C ARG A 699 -29.90 1.96 -16.55
N PHE A 700 -29.86 2.60 -17.72
CA PHE A 700 -29.29 2.04 -18.94
C PHE A 700 -27.81 1.71 -18.77
N CYS A 701 -27.02 2.66 -18.27
CA CYS A 701 -25.60 2.48 -18.02
C CYS A 701 -25.32 1.39 -16.98
N ALA A 702 -26.11 1.30 -15.91
CA ALA A 702 -25.99 0.24 -14.90
C ALA A 702 -26.19 -1.15 -15.53
N LYS A 703 -27.25 -1.33 -16.31
CA LYS A 703 -27.51 -2.57 -17.06
C LYS A 703 -26.37 -2.87 -18.05
N LEU A 704 -25.86 -1.84 -18.72
CA LEU A 704 -24.78 -1.97 -19.69
C LEU A 704 -23.47 -2.45 -19.03
N LEU A 705 -23.17 -1.93 -17.85
CA LEU A 705 -22.00 -2.34 -17.06
C LEU A 705 -22.12 -3.78 -16.58
N MET A 706 -23.29 -4.18 -16.08
CA MET A 706 -23.55 -5.58 -15.73
C MET A 706 -23.26 -6.53 -16.91
N LYS A 707 -23.69 -6.14 -18.12
CA LYS A 707 -23.41 -6.91 -19.34
C LYS A 707 -21.94 -6.90 -19.77
N ASN A 708 -21.16 -5.90 -19.36
CA ASN A 708 -19.74 -5.77 -19.65
C ASN A 708 -18.84 -6.42 -18.58
N GLY A 709 -19.40 -7.28 -17.74
CA GLY A 709 -18.65 -8.02 -16.71
C GLY A 709 -18.32 -7.20 -15.47
N TYR A 710 -19.10 -6.15 -15.18
CA TYR A 710 -19.05 -5.47 -13.88
C TYR A 710 -20.02 -6.16 -12.89
N GLU A 711 -19.53 -6.35 -11.67
CA GLU A 711 -20.19 -6.99 -10.53
C GLU A 711 -20.73 -5.95 -9.54
N ASP A 712 -21.66 -6.34 -8.66
CA ASP A 712 -22.21 -5.49 -7.58
C ASP A 712 -22.63 -4.07 -8.02
N VAL A 713 -23.19 -3.98 -9.24
CA VAL A 713 -23.63 -2.71 -9.84
C VAL A 713 -24.88 -2.20 -9.15
N SER A 714 -24.80 -1.01 -8.56
CA SER A 714 -25.88 -0.36 -7.81
C SER A 714 -26.00 1.12 -8.14
N LEU A 715 -27.24 1.61 -8.26
CA LEU A 715 -27.53 3.03 -8.38
C LEU A 715 -27.48 3.70 -7.00
N THR A 716 -26.91 4.89 -6.92
CA THR A 716 -26.96 5.72 -5.71
C THR A 716 -28.30 6.45 -5.61
N LYS A 717 -28.53 7.15 -4.50
CA LYS A 717 -29.81 7.84 -4.27
C LYS A 717 -29.92 9.06 -5.16
N THR A 718 -31.06 9.24 -5.84
CA THR A 718 -31.39 10.36 -6.74
C THR A 718 -31.29 11.77 -6.11
N SER A 719 -31.12 11.87 -4.78
CA SER A 719 -30.79 13.13 -4.12
C SER A 719 -29.67 12.95 -3.11
N GLY A 720 -28.65 13.82 -3.19
CA GLY A 720 -27.49 13.78 -2.31
C GLY A 720 -26.47 12.68 -2.63
N ASP A 721 -26.43 12.23 -3.88
CA ASP A 721 -25.49 11.24 -4.46
C ASP A 721 -24.00 11.65 -4.41
N GLN A 722 -23.68 12.87 -3.95
CA GLN A 722 -22.31 13.40 -3.87
C GLN A 722 -21.52 13.27 -5.20
N GLY A 723 -22.20 13.24 -6.36
CA GLY A 723 -21.55 13.17 -7.67
C GLY A 723 -21.12 11.77 -8.14
N ILE A 724 -21.77 10.70 -7.66
CA ILE A 724 -21.63 9.33 -8.20
C ILE A 724 -23.00 8.72 -8.36
N ASP A 725 -23.40 8.34 -9.58
CA ASP A 725 -24.72 7.76 -9.86
C ASP A 725 -24.70 6.22 -9.79
N ILE A 726 -23.57 5.60 -10.15
CA ILE A 726 -23.41 4.14 -10.18
C ILE A 726 -22.17 3.74 -9.38
N ILE A 727 -22.31 2.74 -8.52
CA ILE A 727 -21.19 2.00 -7.92
C ILE A 727 -21.14 0.64 -8.57
N ALA A 728 -19.98 0.26 -9.11
CA ALA A 728 -19.76 -1.02 -9.77
C ALA A 728 -18.41 -1.61 -9.34
N TYR A 729 -18.25 -2.92 -9.46
CA TYR A 729 -17.00 -3.63 -9.17
C TYR A 729 -16.53 -4.40 -10.40
N ARG A 730 -15.22 -4.51 -10.59
CA ARG A 730 -14.64 -5.41 -11.58
C ARG A 730 -13.24 -5.77 -11.13
N ASP A 731 -12.92 -7.06 -11.10
CA ASP A 731 -11.60 -7.56 -10.67
C ASP A 731 -11.18 -7.04 -9.28
N GLY A 732 -12.13 -6.90 -8.34
CA GLY A 732 -11.91 -6.36 -7.00
C GLY A 732 -11.71 -4.84 -6.93
N ILE A 733 -11.83 -4.12 -8.04
CA ILE A 733 -11.71 -2.66 -8.12
C ILE A 733 -13.11 -2.05 -8.02
N LYS A 734 -13.29 -1.11 -7.09
CA LYS A 734 -14.53 -0.35 -6.93
C LYS A 734 -14.53 0.89 -7.83
N PHE A 735 -15.52 0.98 -8.71
CA PHE A 735 -15.76 2.09 -9.62
C PHE A 735 -16.90 2.96 -9.10
N GLY A 736 -16.69 4.27 -9.06
CA GLY A 736 -17.76 5.26 -8.92
C GLY A 736 -17.94 5.97 -10.26
N ILE A 737 -19.14 5.95 -10.80
CA ILE A 737 -19.44 6.41 -12.16
C ILE A 737 -20.54 7.46 -12.10
N GLN A 738 -20.27 8.65 -12.65
CA GLN A 738 -21.28 9.67 -12.92
C GLN A 738 -21.74 9.54 -14.38
N CYS A 739 -23.02 9.36 -14.58
CA CYS A 739 -23.71 9.34 -15.85
C CYS A 739 -24.19 10.75 -16.21
N LYS A 740 -23.81 11.25 -17.38
CA LYS A 740 -24.31 12.53 -17.91
C LYS A 740 -24.92 12.33 -19.30
N CYS A 741 -26.24 12.47 -19.42
CA CYS A 741 -26.95 12.51 -20.70
C CYS A 741 -27.27 13.97 -21.07
N TYR A 742 -26.62 14.50 -22.11
CA TYR A 742 -26.83 15.88 -22.56
C TYR A 742 -26.83 16.01 -24.09
N SER A 743 -27.26 17.17 -24.57
CA SER A 743 -27.22 17.56 -25.98
C SER A 743 -25.90 18.25 -26.41
N SER A 744 -24.98 18.48 -25.47
CA SER A 744 -23.70 19.16 -25.70
C SER A 744 -22.56 18.48 -24.94
N ASN A 745 -21.32 18.83 -25.31
CA ASN A 745 -20.12 18.25 -24.70
C ASN A 745 -20.03 18.53 -23.20
N ILE A 746 -19.52 17.54 -22.47
CA ILE A 746 -19.40 17.58 -21.01
C ILE A 746 -18.22 18.44 -20.58
N GLY A 747 -18.50 19.39 -19.69
CA GLY A 747 -17.52 20.30 -19.09
C GLY A 747 -16.97 19.83 -17.75
N ASN A 748 -16.20 20.71 -17.10
CA ASN A 748 -15.43 20.39 -15.90
C ASN A 748 -16.26 19.93 -14.69
N SER A 749 -17.53 20.34 -14.57
CA SER A 749 -18.36 20.05 -13.40
C SER A 749 -18.51 18.56 -13.14
N ALA A 750 -18.74 17.75 -14.18
CA ALA A 750 -18.89 16.31 -14.05
C ALA A 750 -17.62 15.63 -13.51
N VAL A 751 -16.44 16.14 -13.90
CA VAL A 751 -15.14 15.64 -13.40
C VAL A 751 -14.94 16.02 -11.93
N GLN A 752 -15.34 17.22 -11.53
CA GLN A 752 -15.25 17.69 -10.14
C GLN A 752 -16.19 16.89 -9.22
N GLU A 753 -17.42 16.61 -9.69
CA GLU A 753 -18.41 15.79 -9.00
C GLU A 753 -17.88 14.38 -8.75
N VAL A 754 -17.36 13.71 -9.78
CA VAL A 754 -16.78 12.37 -9.64
C VAL A 754 -15.54 12.37 -8.75
N PHE A 755 -14.69 13.39 -8.83
CA PHE A 755 -13.50 13.48 -7.98
C PHE A 755 -13.87 13.56 -6.49
N ALA A 756 -14.87 14.37 -6.15
CA ALA A 756 -15.39 14.45 -4.78
C ALA A 756 -16.09 13.15 -4.35
N GLY A 757 -16.97 12.64 -5.20
CA GLY A 757 -17.76 11.45 -4.92
C GLY A 757 -16.94 10.17 -4.83
N LYS A 758 -15.87 10.03 -5.62
CA LYS A 758 -14.90 8.92 -5.53
C LYS A 758 -14.35 8.79 -4.11
N SER A 759 -13.99 9.90 -3.48
CA SER A 759 -13.47 9.93 -2.10
C SER A 759 -14.56 9.57 -1.09
N TYR A 760 -15.77 10.12 -1.26
CA TYR A 760 -16.90 9.86 -0.37
C TYR A 760 -17.32 8.39 -0.35
N TYR A 761 -17.42 7.75 -1.52
CA TYR A 761 -17.77 6.33 -1.65
C TYR A 761 -16.58 5.38 -1.53
N LYS A 762 -15.36 5.89 -1.31
CA LYS A 762 -14.11 5.13 -1.26
C LYS A 762 -13.89 4.26 -2.50
N CYS A 763 -14.20 4.81 -3.68
CA CYS A 763 -14.00 4.13 -4.96
C CYS A 763 -12.52 4.20 -5.36
N ASN A 764 -12.00 3.11 -5.91
CA ASN A 764 -10.64 3.05 -6.44
C ASN A 764 -10.52 3.88 -7.73
N ILE A 765 -11.57 3.87 -8.57
CA ILE A 765 -11.63 4.58 -9.85
C ILE A 765 -12.90 5.42 -9.92
N GLY A 766 -12.74 6.69 -10.34
CA GLY A 766 -13.86 7.58 -10.66
C GLY A 766 -14.02 7.68 -12.17
N ILE A 767 -15.25 7.59 -12.68
CA ILE A 767 -15.55 7.62 -14.11
C ILE A 767 -16.63 8.65 -14.41
N VAL A 768 -16.47 9.42 -15.49
CA VAL A 768 -17.59 10.13 -16.12
C VAL A 768 -18.01 9.37 -17.38
N LEU A 769 -19.25 8.91 -17.43
CA LEU A 769 -19.85 8.19 -18.55
C LEU A 769 -20.92 9.05 -19.22
N THR A 770 -20.84 9.26 -20.54
CA THR A 770 -21.75 10.16 -21.27
C THR A 770 -22.05 9.69 -22.69
N ASN A 771 -23.21 10.12 -23.23
CA ASN A 771 -23.58 9.97 -24.63
C ASN A 771 -22.82 10.93 -25.58
N GLN A 772 -22.17 11.96 -25.05
CA GLN A 772 -21.46 13.00 -25.79
C GLN A 772 -19.93 12.88 -25.70
N HIS A 773 -19.22 13.91 -26.14
CA HIS A 773 -17.77 14.04 -25.97
C HIS A 773 -17.43 15.01 -24.83
N PHE A 774 -16.17 15.08 -24.45
CA PHE A 774 -15.67 15.97 -23.40
C PHE A 774 -15.06 17.23 -24.00
N SER A 775 -15.16 18.37 -23.31
CA SER A 775 -14.38 19.56 -23.66
C SER A 775 -12.89 19.33 -23.40
N ALA A 776 -12.01 20.07 -24.10
CA ALA A 776 -10.57 20.01 -23.86
C ALA A 776 -10.20 20.31 -22.39
N SER A 777 -10.93 21.22 -21.75
CA SER A 777 -10.75 21.54 -20.33
C SER A 777 -11.15 20.39 -19.40
N ALA A 778 -12.18 19.62 -19.75
CA ALA A 778 -12.63 18.49 -18.95
C ALA A 778 -11.66 17.31 -19.07
N ILE A 779 -11.11 17.07 -20.27
CA ILE A 779 -10.05 16.07 -20.50
C ILE A 779 -8.83 16.40 -19.63
N GLN A 780 -8.33 17.64 -19.71
CA GLN A 780 -7.18 18.09 -18.91
C GLN A 780 -7.44 17.99 -17.40
N LEU A 781 -8.67 18.31 -16.96
CA LEU A 781 -9.03 18.20 -15.54
C LEU A 781 -9.12 16.75 -15.07
N ALA A 782 -9.60 15.84 -15.93
CA ALA A 782 -9.74 14.42 -15.60
C ALA A 782 -8.37 13.73 -15.50
N GLU A 783 -7.46 14.05 -16.43
CA GLU A 783 -6.05 13.60 -16.40
C GLU A 783 -5.36 14.01 -15.10
N ASN A 784 -5.51 15.27 -14.68
CA ASN A 784 -4.89 15.78 -13.46
C ASN A 784 -5.45 15.17 -12.17
N ASN A 785 -6.70 14.68 -12.19
CA ASN A 785 -7.40 14.18 -10.99
C ASN A 785 -7.58 12.65 -10.98
N GLY A 786 -7.06 11.93 -11.97
CA GLY A 786 -7.19 10.47 -12.07
C GLY A 786 -8.65 10.01 -12.21
N VAL A 787 -9.43 10.76 -12.98
CA VAL A 787 -10.82 10.44 -13.37
C VAL A 787 -10.81 9.90 -14.79
N VAL A 788 -11.44 8.75 -15.01
CA VAL A 788 -11.53 8.11 -16.32
C VAL A 788 -12.71 8.70 -17.10
N LEU A 789 -12.50 8.96 -18.38
CA LEU A 789 -13.51 9.54 -19.26
C LEU A 789 -14.02 8.49 -20.25
N TRP A 790 -15.29 8.14 -20.11
CA TRP A 790 -16.02 7.26 -21.03
C TRP A 790 -17.00 8.08 -21.85
N GLY A 791 -16.50 8.56 -23.00
CA GLY A 791 -17.30 9.34 -23.95
C GLY A 791 -18.05 8.44 -24.93
N ARG A 792 -18.65 9.04 -25.95
CA ARG A 792 -19.46 8.36 -26.98
C ARG A 792 -18.84 7.07 -27.54
N GLU A 793 -17.56 7.08 -27.90
CA GLU A 793 -16.86 5.91 -28.45
C GLU A 793 -16.83 4.72 -27.47
N GLU A 794 -16.58 5.01 -26.19
CA GLU A 794 -16.50 3.98 -25.16
C GLU A 794 -17.89 3.46 -24.80
N LEU A 795 -18.91 4.33 -24.77
CA LEU A 795 -20.30 3.91 -24.63
C LEU A 795 -20.71 2.96 -25.76
N LEU A 796 -20.37 3.27 -27.02
CA LEU A 796 -20.62 2.40 -28.16
C LEU A 796 -19.85 1.07 -28.06
N ARG A 797 -18.62 1.09 -27.55
CA ARG A 797 -17.83 -0.12 -27.29
C ARG A 797 -18.49 -1.01 -26.24
N LEU A 798 -18.95 -0.42 -25.15
CA LEU A 798 -19.68 -1.13 -24.10
C LEU A 798 -20.99 -1.72 -24.65
N ILE A 799 -21.72 -0.96 -25.48
CA ILE A 799 -22.94 -1.44 -26.15
C ILE A 799 -22.62 -2.65 -27.02
N LYS A 800 -21.57 -2.56 -27.84
CA LYS A 800 -21.14 -3.64 -28.74
C LYS A 800 -20.71 -4.91 -27.99
N ASN A 801 -20.07 -4.76 -26.84
CA ASN A 801 -19.66 -5.91 -26.01
C ASN A 801 -20.83 -6.54 -25.23
N ALA A 802 -21.91 -5.78 -25.04
CA ALA A 802 -23.13 -6.21 -24.36
C ALA A 802 -24.18 -6.81 -25.30
N MET A 803 -23.93 -6.72 -26.61
CA MET A 803 -24.59 -7.46 -27.70
C MET A 803 -23.91 -8.82 -27.85
#